data_AF-A0A8G1UBL7-F1
#
_entry.id   AF-A0A8G1UBL7-F1
#
_cell.length_a   1.000
_cell.length_b   1.000
_cell.length_c   1.000
_cell.angle_alpha   90.00
_cell.angle_beta   90.00
_cell.angle_gamma   90.00
#
_symmetry.space_group_name_H-M   'P 1'
#
loop_
_entity.id
_entity.type
_entity.pdbx_description
1 polymer ?
#
loop_
_entity_poly.entity_id
_entity_poly.type
_entity_poly.pdbx_seq_one_letter_code
_entity_poly.pdbx_strand_id
1 'polypeptide(L)'
;MPVSVHMFPGQGDFPVQVLSRAAARDGALRRALRAVYEEIDASAGAGALPSPAALLLGADPPGGRELARGPVGLQQVAHYGAAVAWQRVLAARYGPPDALLAVSFGELAALTAAGAWTVGAGARAAYGLAGVLARTPGGLTLIGCGEARAAELAARAGGGRVAVGCVNSPRECVLGGPPDRLAAVEGLAAAEGLSAVRLHLPFGSHHPELGRQRGEFEEVLRDGPPIGPTAVPVYSAVAGRRYTPADDLAARVADCLVRPAHLPRVLALLAAHGHTDYREAGPGSALGRNAADCLRGTGARVHATGEEDSERGPRTVTTDRTLDELLHGRHHPGRLPRLHRALARYPYRVAEAAAEREPYLYRRLRALLRALPAAADLHADPDGLAAALAWAAVADPRLGMTVVTQSVLGQGSLLRLAGARKGVAPELGAVDAGDLRIGYLVTEAGRASSHLGAGTVAEFRPERREFVLRTAEEADVKFGGVPQYPGPRGAVVIARAVDAAGRAGGVFAFLVRLADHDGPRPGVALSPPVPVGALPLSYHRVRFDGVRVPEAHWLRDDADLDADGHLHDPRTPEDRLRRTLAVGQDLWGVLPTALAALARQSAVLAVRHSRHRETRAALAPGSPLLAHRSQQRALLGALADAFALSCAAARARELLAAARESDAAGAESGFAPWAAVSRPLSAYKAHCADEAERIIAECQRRCGHAGLADGNRLAGYHGFARSFDPAGGDSRLIRYDLGRALLAEAGPGGPPPVPADLGDPGWWPAVLARHQHTLTDWLRRATAERARGGATPFEVWNPLLDRAAELGAAYAARLAAEDLPRALAALPPDGATDALAHLAALRAADRTAGALLRHRTLAPGELAGLENALERGYDRLLPHLEQVERAFAFPDDIVLPEGSPDGFPEGFPDGPAREGRPEGPNAPSGRGFPE
;
A
#
# COMPACT_ATOMS: atom_id res chain seq x y z
N MET A 1 22.68 -10.33 23.34
CA MET A 1 21.94 -11.07 22.30
C MET A 1 20.45 -10.96 22.63
N PRO A 2 19.54 -10.83 21.65
CA PRO A 2 18.11 -10.84 21.94
C PRO A 2 17.73 -12.18 22.58
N VAL A 3 16.96 -12.15 23.67
CA VAL A 3 16.49 -13.35 24.36
C VAL A 3 15.16 -13.76 23.72
N SER A 4 15.15 -14.95 23.13
CA SER A 4 14.16 -15.42 22.16
C SER A 4 13.05 -16.28 22.77
N VAL A 5 11.84 -16.16 22.24
CA VAL A 5 10.65 -16.91 22.65
C VAL A 5 9.97 -17.50 21.43
N HIS A 6 9.75 -18.81 21.41
CA HIS A 6 8.89 -19.43 20.40
C HIS A 6 7.47 -19.58 20.97
N MET A 7 6.48 -19.06 20.25
CA MET A 7 5.10 -18.94 20.71
C MET A 7 4.18 -19.92 19.97
N PHE A 8 3.45 -20.76 20.70
CA PHE A 8 2.57 -21.79 20.14
C PHE A 8 1.11 -21.33 20.18
N PRO A 9 0.44 -21.23 19.01
CA PRO A 9 -0.95 -20.80 18.93
C PRO A 9 -1.90 -21.83 19.54
N GLY A 10 -3.05 -21.31 20.02
CA GLY A 10 -4.16 -22.13 20.49
C GLY A 10 -5.01 -22.69 19.37
N GLN A 11 -6.10 -23.37 19.73
CA GLN A 11 -7.00 -23.99 18.77
C GLN A 11 -7.90 -22.93 18.12
N GLY A 12 -7.92 -22.91 16.79
CA GLY A 12 -8.73 -22.01 15.96
C GLY A 12 -8.85 -22.57 14.54
N ASP A 13 -9.28 -21.74 13.59
CA ASP A 13 -9.31 -22.11 12.18
C ASP A 13 -7.90 -22.46 11.70
N PHE A 14 -7.71 -23.71 11.25
CA PHE A 14 -6.40 -24.20 10.81
C PHE A 14 -6.19 -23.87 9.32
N PRO A 15 -5.24 -22.99 8.95
CA PRO A 15 -5.11 -22.50 7.59
C PRO A 15 -4.27 -23.48 6.74
N VAL A 16 -4.82 -24.66 6.42
CA VAL A 16 -4.15 -25.72 5.63
C VAL A 16 -3.51 -25.16 4.36
N GLN A 17 -4.22 -24.29 3.67
CA GLN A 17 -3.73 -23.68 2.44
C GLN A 17 -2.50 -22.79 2.67
N VAL A 18 -2.39 -22.10 3.80
CA VAL A 18 -1.20 -21.29 4.14
C VAL A 18 -0.03 -22.21 4.45
N LEU A 19 -0.26 -23.25 5.23
CA LEU A 19 0.68 -24.32 5.53
C LEU A 19 1.26 -24.94 4.23
N SER A 20 0.40 -25.34 3.29
CA SER A 20 0.83 -25.96 2.02
C SER A 20 1.66 -25.01 1.17
N ARG A 21 1.33 -23.71 1.09
CA ARG A 21 2.15 -22.73 0.37
C ARG A 21 3.51 -22.51 1.02
N ALA A 22 3.55 -22.42 2.34
CA ALA A 22 4.80 -22.25 3.07
C ALA A 22 5.72 -23.45 2.84
N ALA A 23 5.18 -24.68 2.91
CA ALA A 23 5.93 -25.89 2.58
C ALA A 23 6.34 -25.98 1.09
N ALA A 24 5.59 -25.36 0.18
CA ALA A 24 5.95 -25.28 -1.23
C ALA A 24 7.17 -24.35 -1.45
N ARG A 25 7.27 -23.26 -0.69
CA ARG A 25 8.35 -22.26 -0.79
C ARG A 25 9.59 -22.60 0.02
N ASP A 26 9.43 -23.26 1.17
CA ASP A 26 10.52 -23.60 2.08
C ASP A 26 10.75 -25.12 2.14
N GLY A 27 11.88 -25.55 1.58
CA GLY A 27 12.30 -26.95 1.60
C GLY A 27 12.68 -27.47 3.00
N ALA A 28 13.18 -26.63 3.90
CA ALA A 28 13.46 -27.02 5.29
C ALA A 28 12.16 -27.31 6.04
N LEU A 29 11.16 -26.46 5.86
CA LEU A 29 9.85 -26.66 6.42
C LEU A 29 9.13 -27.89 5.84
N ARG A 30 9.20 -28.11 4.53
CA ARG A 30 8.65 -29.33 3.91
C ARG A 30 9.22 -30.60 4.52
N ARG A 31 10.55 -30.63 4.73
CA ARG A 31 11.23 -31.76 5.39
C ARG A 31 10.81 -31.92 6.84
N ALA A 32 10.71 -30.81 7.59
CA ALA A 32 10.28 -30.84 8.99
C ALA A 32 8.83 -31.35 9.12
N LEU A 33 7.90 -30.87 8.29
CA LEU A 33 6.52 -31.33 8.25
C LEU A 33 6.42 -32.82 7.92
N ARG A 34 7.17 -33.27 6.90
CA ARG A 34 7.23 -34.68 6.54
C ARG A 34 7.70 -35.54 7.71
N ALA A 35 8.85 -35.21 8.29
CA ALA A 35 9.41 -35.96 9.40
C ALA A 35 8.47 -35.99 10.63
N VAL A 36 7.84 -34.86 10.95
CA VAL A 36 6.88 -34.77 12.06
C VAL A 36 5.64 -35.59 11.79
N TYR A 37 5.01 -35.46 10.62
CA TYR A 37 3.78 -36.22 10.33
C TYR A 37 4.04 -37.71 10.13
N GLU A 38 5.18 -38.12 9.57
CA GLU A 38 5.57 -39.53 9.48
C GLU A 38 5.81 -40.14 10.87
N GLU A 39 6.39 -39.40 11.83
CA GLU A 39 6.52 -39.83 13.23
C GLU A 39 5.14 -39.96 13.91
N ILE A 40 4.22 -39.05 13.59
CA ILE A 40 2.81 -39.12 14.06
C ILE A 40 2.11 -40.35 13.48
N ASP A 41 2.26 -40.62 12.18
CA ASP A 41 1.67 -41.79 11.50
C ASP A 41 2.22 -43.12 12.03
N ALA A 42 3.52 -43.18 12.32
CA ALA A 42 4.17 -44.36 12.88
C ALA A 42 3.78 -44.64 14.34
N SER A 43 3.22 -43.65 15.04
CA SER A 43 2.83 -43.79 16.44
C SER A 43 1.52 -44.56 16.56
N ALA A 44 1.61 -45.82 17.02
CA ALA A 44 0.52 -46.80 17.20
C ALA A 44 -0.59 -46.33 18.16
N GLY A 45 -1.41 -45.39 17.71
CA GLY A 45 -2.48 -44.72 18.44
C GLY A 45 -3.26 -43.74 17.55
N ALA A 46 -2.64 -43.27 16.47
CA ALA A 46 -3.30 -42.53 15.38
C ALA A 46 -3.94 -43.45 14.33
N GLY A 47 -3.84 -44.78 14.45
CA GLY A 47 -4.26 -45.75 13.41
C GLY A 47 -5.76 -45.76 13.05
N ALA A 48 -6.60 -44.99 13.75
CA ALA A 48 -8.00 -44.76 13.39
C ALA A 48 -8.20 -43.50 12.52
N LEU A 49 -7.20 -42.63 12.43
CA LEU A 49 -7.24 -41.41 11.62
C LEU A 49 -6.57 -41.62 10.26
N PRO A 50 -7.04 -40.95 9.20
CA PRO A 50 -6.29 -40.83 7.96
C PRO A 50 -4.90 -40.24 8.23
N SER A 51 -3.88 -40.75 7.54
CA SER A 51 -2.50 -40.26 7.66
C SER A 51 -2.43 -38.76 7.37
N PRO A 52 -2.07 -37.89 8.35
CA PRO A 52 -1.88 -36.49 8.09
C PRO A 52 -0.73 -36.23 7.11
N ALA A 53 0.29 -37.10 7.05
CA ALA A 53 1.36 -36.97 6.05
C ALA A 53 0.80 -37.14 4.63
N ALA A 54 0.03 -38.21 4.38
CA ALA A 54 -0.58 -38.46 3.08
C ALA A 54 -1.61 -37.38 2.71
N LEU A 55 -2.38 -36.91 3.69
CA LEU A 55 -3.45 -35.94 3.48
C LEU A 55 -2.91 -34.52 3.25
N LEU A 56 -2.02 -34.03 4.12
CA LEU A 56 -1.58 -32.62 4.11
C LEU A 56 -0.37 -32.37 3.19
N LEU A 57 0.43 -33.41 2.91
CA LEU A 57 1.58 -33.34 2.00
C LEU A 57 1.33 -34.05 0.66
N GLY A 58 0.10 -34.53 0.43
CA GLY A 58 -0.35 -35.10 -0.83
C GLY A 58 -0.51 -34.06 -1.95
N ALA A 59 -0.83 -34.54 -3.16
CA ALA A 59 -0.99 -33.69 -4.33
C ALA A 59 -2.16 -32.69 -4.22
N ASP A 60 -3.19 -33.02 -3.44
CA ASP A 60 -4.39 -32.21 -3.24
C ASP A 60 -4.80 -32.20 -1.76
N PRO A 61 -4.18 -31.33 -0.93
CA PRO A 61 -4.49 -31.26 0.50
C PRO A 61 -5.87 -30.63 0.74
N PRO A 62 -6.67 -31.14 1.69
CA PRO A 62 -8.03 -30.68 1.93
C PRO A 62 -8.07 -29.23 2.42
N GLY A 63 -9.17 -28.54 2.16
CA GLY A 63 -9.41 -27.23 2.74
C GLY A 63 -9.50 -27.29 4.27
N GLY A 64 -9.22 -26.19 4.98
CA GLY A 64 -9.34 -26.16 6.45
C GLY A 64 -10.74 -26.54 6.95
N ARG A 65 -11.80 -26.14 6.22
CA ARG A 65 -13.20 -26.52 6.51
C ARG A 65 -13.48 -28.01 6.28
N GLU A 66 -12.83 -28.61 5.30
CA GLU A 66 -12.97 -30.02 5.00
C GLU A 66 -12.25 -30.86 6.06
N LEU A 67 -11.03 -30.45 6.43
CA LEU A 67 -10.29 -31.05 7.54
C LEU A 67 -11.06 -30.99 8.86
N ALA A 68 -11.75 -29.87 9.12
CA ALA A 68 -12.59 -29.68 10.30
C ALA A 68 -13.82 -30.60 10.34
N ARG A 69 -14.34 -31.00 9.17
CA ARG A 69 -15.46 -31.94 9.02
C ARG A 69 -15.01 -33.40 9.00
N GLY A 70 -13.70 -33.64 8.95
CA GLY A 70 -13.11 -34.96 8.97
C GLY A 70 -13.29 -35.68 10.32
N PRO A 71 -12.70 -36.88 10.47
CA PRO A 71 -12.75 -37.64 11.71
C PRO A 71 -12.27 -36.83 12.92
N VAL A 72 -12.92 -37.02 14.06
CA VAL A 72 -12.59 -36.35 15.33
C VAL A 72 -11.09 -36.50 15.63
N GLY A 73 -10.41 -35.38 15.84
CA GLY A 73 -8.98 -35.34 16.16
C GLY A 73 -8.05 -35.09 14.98
N LEU A 74 -8.51 -35.25 13.73
CA LEU A 74 -7.67 -35.04 12.57
C LEU A 74 -7.15 -33.59 12.47
N GLN A 75 -8.03 -32.59 12.63
CA GLN A 75 -7.62 -31.18 12.63
C GLN A 75 -6.67 -30.85 13.79
N GLN A 76 -6.90 -31.40 14.98
CA GLN A 76 -6.09 -31.15 16.18
C GLN A 76 -4.69 -31.73 16.03
N VAL A 77 -4.59 -32.98 15.55
CA VAL A 77 -3.29 -33.63 15.28
C VAL A 77 -2.54 -32.91 14.15
N ALA A 78 -3.25 -32.48 13.10
CA ALA A 78 -2.68 -31.66 12.03
C ALA A 78 -2.13 -30.32 12.57
N HIS A 79 -2.90 -29.61 13.38
CA HIS A 79 -2.48 -28.35 13.98
C HIS A 79 -1.24 -28.56 14.87
N TYR A 80 -1.27 -29.55 15.76
CA TYR A 80 -0.15 -29.92 16.62
C TYR A 80 1.12 -30.21 15.81
N GLY A 81 1.03 -31.06 14.78
CA GLY A 81 2.18 -31.42 13.96
C GLY A 81 2.75 -30.21 13.20
N ALA A 82 1.90 -29.34 12.65
CA ALA A 82 2.37 -28.12 12.00
C ALA A 82 3.14 -27.21 12.96
N ALA A 83 2.65 -27.03 14.20
CA ALA A 83 3.30 -26.18 15.19
C ALA A 83 4.68 -26.72 15.60
N VAL A 84 4.78 -28.04 15.83
CA VAL A 84 6.07 -28.70 16.15
C VAL A 84 7.04 -28.59 14.97
N ALA A 85 6.58 -28.81 13.74
CA ALA A 85 7.41 -28.68 12.55
C ALA A 85 7.95 -27.25 12.37
N TRP A 86 7.10 -26.23 12.58
CA TRP A 86 7.53 -24.83 12.53
C TRP A 86 8.57 -24.52 13.59
N GLN A 87 8.36 -24.98 14.82
CA GLN A 87 9.34 -24.73 15.87
C GLN A 87 10.70 -25.37 15.53
N ARG A 88 10.73 -26.57 14.94
CA ARG A 88 11.98 -27.19 14.48
C ARG A 88 12.70 -26.32 13.44
N VAL A 89 11.95 -25.71 12.52
CA VAL A 89 12.51 -24.79 11.51
C VAL A 89 13.03 -23.51 12.15
N LEU A 90 12.27 -22.90 13.06
CA LEU A 90 12.71 -21.70 13.79
C LEU A 90 13.99 -21.98 14.57
N ALA A 91 14.05 -23.11 15.28
CA ALA A 91 15.23 -23.49 16.03
C ALA A 91 16.45 -23.72 15.13
N ALA A 92 16.25 -24.30 13.94
CA ALA A 92 17.32 -24.51 12.97
C ALA A 92 17.83 -23.20 12.35
N ARG A 93 16.94 -22.22 12.13
CA ARG A 93 17.28 -20.94 11.49
C ARG A 93 17.87 -19.90 12.45
N TYR A 94 17.34 -19.84 13.68
CA TYR A 94 17.62 -18.77 14.63
C TYR A 94 18.28 -19.26 15.92
N GLY A 95 18.52 -20.56 16.06
CA GLY A 95 19.01 -21.18 17.29
C GLY A 95 17.89 -21.60 18.24
N PRO A 96 18.22 -22.37 19.30
CA PRO A 96 17.24 -22.81 20.28
C PRO A 96 16.64 -21.61 21.04
N PRO A 97 15.33 -21.64 21.36
CA PRO A 97 14.69 -20.56 22.10
C PRO A 97 15.09 -20.55 23.57
N ASP A 98 15.12 -19.36 24.18
CA ASP A 98 15.38 -19.20 25.61
C ASP A 98 14.13 -19.52 26.47
N ALA A 99 12.94 -19.36 25.89
CA ALA A 99 11.68 -19.79 26.49
C ALA A 99 10.64 -20.17 25.43
N LEU A 100 9.65 -20.97 25.83
CA LEU A 100 8.47 -21.27 25.03
C LEU A 100 7.26 -20.61 25.66
N LEU A 101 6.38 -20.07 24.84
CA LEU A 101 5.08 -19.54 25.25
C LEU A 101 3.97 -20.35 24.60
N ALA A 102 3.01 -20.83 25.38
CA ALA A 102 1.89 -21.59 24.86
C ALA A 102 0.54 -20.95 25.20
N VAL A 103 -0.37 -20.94 24.22
CA VAL A 103 -1.75 -20.51 24.42
C VAL A 103 -2.67 -21.72 24.27
N SER A 104 -3.31 -22.14 25.37
CA SER A 104 -4.32 -23.21 25.38
C SER A 104 -3.80 -24.48 24.70
N PHE A 105 -4.46 -24.98 23.65
CA PHE A 105 -4.07 -26.15 22.86
C PHE A 105 -2.59 -26.18 22.45
N GLY A 106 -1.96 -25.01 22.24
CA GLY A 106 -0.53 -24.89 21.95
C GLY A 106 0.40 -25.45 23.04
N GLU A 107 -0.10 -25.69 24.26
CA GLU A 107 0.66 -26.30 25.38
C GLU A 107 1.18 -27.69 25.03
N LEU A 108 0.41 -28.46 24.24
CA LEU A 108 0.83 -29.79 23.81
C LEU A 108 2.07 -29.72 22.92
N ALA A 109 2.08 -28.81 21.95
CA ALA A 109 3.21 -28.61 21.05
C ALA A 109 4.42 -28.00 21.77
N ALA A 110 4.18 -27.09 22.72
CA ALA A 110 5.24 -26.47 23.52
C ALA A 110 5.93 -27.48 24.44
N LEU A 111 5.19 -28.36 25.11
CA LEU A 111 5.78 -29.42 25.94
C LEU A 111 6.58 -30.41 25.10
N THR A 112 6.09 -30.79 23.92
CA THR A 112 6.86 -31.60 22.97
C THR A 112 8.14 -30.89 22.54
N ALA A 113 8.07 -29.60 22.16
CA ALA A 113 9.24 -28.83 21.76
C ALA A 113 10.25 -28.60 22.90
N ALA A 114 9.78 -28.60 24.15
CA ALA A 114 10.63 -28.58 25.34
C ALA A 114 11.23 -29.94 25.70
N GLY A 115 10.92 -31.00 24.95
CA GLY A 115 11.43 -32.36 25.20
C GLY A 115 10.68 -33.14 26.29
N ALA A 116 9.56 -32.63 26.80
CA ALA A 116 8.74 -33.33 27.79
C ALA A 116 7.96 -34.51 27.16
N TRP A 117 7.76 -34.48 25.83
CA TRP A 117 7.17 -35.56 25.05
C TRP A 117 7.93 -35.77 23.74
N THR A 118 7.85 -37.00 23.20
CA THR A 118 8.12 -37.25 21.77
C THR A 118 7.00 -36.68 20.91
N VAL A 119 7.21 -36.53 19.59
CA VAL A 119 6.15 -36.01 18.72
C VAL A 119 4.94 -36.92 18.75
N GLY A 120 5.17 -38.23 18.69
CA GLY A 120 4.13 -39.24 18.79
C GLY A 120 3.33 -39.19 20.09
N ALA A 121 4.01 -38.97 21.23
CA ALA A 121 3.34 -38.86 22.53
C ALA A 121 2.44 -37.62 22.62
N GLY A 122 2.93 -36.44 22.22
CA GLY A 122 2.11 -35.23 22.20
C GLY A 122 0.96 -35.31 21.19
N ALA A 123 1.12 -36.05 20.08
CA ALA A 123 0.03 -36.29 19.14
C ALA A 123 -1.10 -37.16 19.74
N ARG A 124 -0.76 -38.14 20.57
CA ARG A 124 -1.76 -38.92 21.33
C ARG A 124 -2.52 -38.04 22.31
N ALA A 125 -1.83 -37.13 23.00
CA ALA A 125 -2.48 -36.14 23.87
C ALA A 125 -3.42 -35.21 23.08
N ALA A 126 -3.00 -34.72 21.90
CA ALA A 126 -3.82 -33.90 21.02
C ALA A 126 -5.07 -34.63 20.51
N TYR A 127 -4.92 -35.90 20.14
CA TYR A 127 -6.04 -36.76 19.76
C TYR A 127 -7.00 -37.00 20.94
N GLY A 128 -6.45 -37.29 22.11
CA GLY A 128 -7.21 -37.46 23.35
C GLY A 128 -8.06 -36.25 23.72
N LEU A 129 -7.46 -35.05 23.68
CA LEU A 129 -8.16 -33.79 23.89
C LEU A 129 -9.28 -33.59 22.85
N ALA A 130 -9.02 -33.91 21.58
CA ALA A 130 -10.03 -33.79 20.54
C ALA A 130 -11.23 -34.71 20.78
N GLY A 131 -10.99 -35.92 21.29
CA GLY A 131 -12.06 -36.84 21.70
C GLY A 131 -12.94 -36.25 22.80
N VAL A 132 -12.34 -35.59 23.80
CA VAL A 132 -13.06 -34.88 24.86
C VAL A 132 -13.84 -33.69 24.29
N LEU A 133 -13.17 -32.82 23.51
CA LEU A 133 -13.78 -31.63 22.90
C LEU A 133 -14.97 -31.95 22.00
N ALA A 134 -14.92 -33.05 21.24
CA ALA A 134 -16.03 -33.46 20.38
C ALA A 134 -17.34 -33.75 21.15
N ARG A 135 -17.26 -33.95 22.47
CA ARG A 135 -18.42 -34.15 23.36
C ARG A 135 -18.68 -32.96 24.28
N THR A 136 -17.93 -31.87 24.12
CA THR A 136 -18.02 -30.70 24.98
C THR A 136 -19.08 -29.73 24.47
N PRO A 137 -20.15 -29.47 25.23
CA PRO A 137 -21.19 -28.54 24.82
C PRO A 137 -20.69 -27.09 24.86
N GLY A 138 -21.33 -26.22 24.07
CA GLY A 138 -21.04 -24.79 24.05
C GLY A 138 -20.40 -24.32 22.74
N GLY A 139 -20.02 -23.05 22.72
CA GLY A 139 -19.27 -22.44 21.64
C GLY A 139 -18.35 -21.36 22.17
N LEU A 140 -17.68 -20.68 21.24
CA LEU A 140 -16.72 -19.61 21.52
C LEU A 140 -16.98 -18.43 20.60
N THR A 141 -16.97 -17.21 21.15
CA THR A 141 -17.19 -15.96 20.41
C THR A 141 -16.04 -15.01 20.67
N LEU A 142 -15.37 -14.57 19.61
CA LEU A 142 -14.39 -13.48 19.66
C LEU A 142 -15.12 -12.15 19.82
N ILE A 143 -14.65 -11.30 20.74
CA ILE A 143 -15.21 -9.97 20.97
C ILE A 143 -14.12 -8.90 20.97
N GLY A 144 -14.36 -7.81 20.25
CA GLY A 144 -13.43 -6.69 20.06
C GLY A 144 -13.39 -5.72 21.24
N CYS A 145 -13.17 -6.23 22.45
CA CYS A 145 -12.93 -5.40 23.63
C CYS A 145 -12.01 -6.10 24.64
N GLY A 146 -11.51 -5.33 25.62
CA GLY A 146 -10.69 -5.86 26.71
C GLY A 146 -11.48 -6.62 27.77
N GLU A 147 -10.77 -7.33 28.64
CA GLU A 147 -11.32 -8.28 29.62
C GLU A 147 -12.46 -7.71 30.48
N ALA A 148 -12.28 -6.52 31.06
CA ALA A 148 -13.28 -5.90 31.92
C ALA A 148 -14.61 -5.67 31.19
N ARG A 149 -14.56 -5.20 29.93
CA ARG A 149 -15.75 -4.97 29.12
C ARG A 149 -16.38 -6.28 28.65
N ALA A 150 -15.57 -7.26 28.27
CA ALA A 150 -16.05 -8.59 27.90
C ALA A 150 -16.78 -9.28 29.07
N ALA A 151 -16.24 -9.16 30.29
CA ALA A 151 -16.87 -9.66 31.51
C ALA A 151 -18.20 -8.96 31.82
N GLU A 152 -18.26 -7.64 31.64
CA GLU A 152 -19.50 -6.87 31.81
C GLU A 152 -20.60 -7.32 30.83
N LEU A 153 -20.25 -7.50 29.56
CA LEU A 153 -21.16 -7.98 28.53
C LEU A 153 -21.68 -9.40 28.83
N ALA A 154 -20.77 -10.28 29.25
CA ALA A 154 -21.12 -11.63 29.68
C ALA A 154 -22.04 -11.62 30.92
N ALA A 155 -21.83 -10.73 31.88
CA ALA A 155 -22.70 -10.59 33.04
C ALA A 155 -24.10 -10.07 32.66
N ARG A 156 -24.19 -9.09 31.76
CA ARG A 156 -25.45 -8.44 31.36
C ARG A 156 -26.33 -9.32 30.47
N ALA A 157 -25.75 -10.04 29.52
CA ALA A 157 -26.50 -10.79 28.51
C ALA A 157 -26.25 -12.32 28.54
N GLY A 158 -25.19 -12.77 29.20
CA GLY A 158 -24.79 -14.19 29.23
C GLY A 158 -25.58 -15.06 30.20
N GLY A 159 -26.45 -14.48 31.04
CA GLY A 159 -27.32 -15.22 31.96
C GLY A 159 -26.55 -16.09 32.97
N GLY A 160 -25.34 -15.67 33.35
CA GLY A 160 -24.45 -16.41 34.27
C GLY A 160 -23.75 -17.63 33.67
N ARG A 161 -23.98 -17.94 32.39
CA ARG A 161 -23.40 -19.12 31.69
C ARG A 161 -22.45 -18.74 30.55
N VAL A 162 -22.03 -17.49 30.48
CA VAL A 162 -20.99 -17.03 29.56
C VAL A 162 -19.85 -16.48 30.41
N ALA A 163 -18.62 -16.88 30.10
CA ALA A 163 -17.42 -16.43 30.79
C ALA A 163 -16.35 -15.98 29.78
N VAL A 164 -15.44 -15.12 30.22
CA VAL A 164 -14.22 -14.80 29.47
C VAL A 164 -13.33 -16.04 29.50
N GLY A 165 -13.17 -16.68 28.33
CA GLY A 165 -12.36 -17.88 28.16
C GLY A 165 -10.94 -17.57 27.70
N CYS A 166 -10.74 -16.52 26.88
CA CYS A 166 -9.39 -16.06 26.53
C CYS A 166 -9.31 -14.53 26.59
N VAL A 167 -8.20 -14.02 27.12
CA VAL A 167 -7.79 -12.62 26.95
C VAL A 167 -6.62 -12.64 25.97
N ASN A 168 -6.91 -12.34 24.71
CA ASN A 168 -5.94 -12.39 23.62
C ASN A 168 -5.08 -11.12 23.61
N SER A 169 -5.69 -9.96 23.80
CA SER A 169 -4.98 -8.68 23.90
C SER A 169 -5.75 -7.69 24.76
N PRO A 170 -5.22 -6.48 25.05
CA PRO A 170 -5.98 -5.42 25.71
C PRO A 170 -7.29 -5.02 25.00
N ARG A 171 -7.49 -5.45 23.75
CA ARG A 171 -8.62 -5.09 22.89
C ARG A 171 -9.37 -6.29 22.30
N GLU A 172 -9.00 -7.51 22.66
CA GLU A 172 -9.59 -8.72 22.09
C GLU A 172 -9.71 -9.82 23.15
N CYS A 173 -10.93 -10.35 23.31
CA CYS A 173 -11.22 -11.48 24.19
C CYS A 173 -12.02 -12.55 23.45
N VAL A 174 -12.04 -13.77 23.99
CA VAL A 174 -12.95 -14.84 23.58
C VAL A 174 -13.87 -15.17 24.75
N LEU A 175 -15.18 -15.18 24.49
CA LEU A 175 -16.21 -15.60 25.42
C LEU A 175 -16.61 -17.04 25.13
N GLY A 176 -16.74 -17.86 26.16
CA GLY A 176 -17.24 -19.23 26.07
C GLY A 176 -18.57 -19.39 26.79
N GLY A 177 -19.47 -20.21 26.24
CA GLY A 177 -20.76 -20.50 26.86
C GLY A 177 -21.76 -21.19 25.92
N PRO A 178 -23.01 -21.39 26.36
CA PRO A 178 -24.09 -21.93 25.54
C PRO A 178 -24.38 -21.05 24.31
N PRO A 179 -24.64 -21.62 23.12
CA PRO A 179 -24.83 -20.85 21.88
C PRO A 179 -25.94 -19.79 21.92
N ASP A 180 -27.04 -20.06 22.64
CA ASP A 180 -28.15 -19.14 22.85
C ASP A 180 -27.74 -17.92 23.68
N ARG A 181 -26.89 -18.14 24.69
CA ARG A 181 -26.39 -17.06 25.56
C ARG A 181 -25.27 -16.26 24.91
N LEU A 182 -24.41 -16.93 24.14
CA LEU A 182 -23.43 -16.23 23.30
C LEU A 182 -24.13 -15.34 22.27
N ALA A 183 -25.24 -15.78 21.66
CA ALA A 183 -26.02 -14.97 20.73
C ALA A 183 -26.61 -13.70 21.39
N ALA A 184 -27.06 -13.82 22.65
CA ALA A 184 -27.52 -12.65 23.41
C ALA A 184 -26.38 -11.66 23.68
N VAL A 185 -25.18 -12.14 24.04
CA VAL A 185 -24.00 -11.30 24.24
C VAL A 185 -23.53 -10.66 22.92
N GLU A 186 -23.57 -11.39 21.81
CA GLU A 186 -23.27 -10.88 20.46
C GLU A 186 -24.23 -9.76 20.06
N GLY A 187 -25.53 -9.93 20.30
CA GLY A 187 -26.53 -8.89 20.04
C GLY A 187 -26.30 -7.63 20.87
N LEU A 188 -25.95 -7.79 22.15
CA LEU A 188 -25.60 -6.66 23.01
C LEU A 188 -24.32 -5.96 22.56
N ALA A 189 -23.28 -6.71 22.22
CA ALA A 189 -22.03 -6.17 21.71
C ALA A 189 -22.25 -5.36 20.42
N ALA A 190 -23.06 -5.89 19.50
CA ALA A 190 -23.41 -5.20 18.25
C ALA A 190 -24.20 -3.90 18.52
N ALA A 191 -25.15 -3.91 19.45
CA ALA A 191 -25.89 -2.72 19.85
C ALA A 191 -25.00 -1.62 20.45
N GLU A 192 -23.84 -2.00 21.00
CA GLU A 192 -22.85 -1.09 21.57
C GLU A 192 -21.68 -0.78 20.62
N GLY A 193 -21.78 -1.19 19.35
CA GLY A 193 -20.79 -0.92 18.31
C GLY A 193 -19.49 -1.73 18.43
N LEU A 194 -19.51 -2.84 19.17
CA LEU A 194 -18.36 -3.75 19.31
C LEU A 194 -18.43 -4.88 18.29
N SER A 195 -17.28 -5.30 17.77
CA SER A 195 -17.22 -6.48 16.91
C SER A 195 -17.42 -7.76 17.73
N ALA A 196 -18.24 -8.67 17.22
CA ALA A 196 -18.45 -10.00 17.78
C ALA A 196 -18.51 -11.03 16.65
N VAL A 197 -17.68 -12.08 16.73
CA VAL A 197 -17.57 -13.12 15.70
C VAL A 197 -17.61 -14.49 16.37
N ARG A 198 -18.61 -15.30 16.02
CA ARG A 198 -18.69 -16.70 16.45
C ARG A 198 -17.54 -17.50 15.81
N LEU A 199 -16.75 -18.18 16.63
CA LEU A 199 -15.69 -19.06 16.15
C LEU A 199 -16.28 -20.36 15.61
N HIS A 200 -15.73 -20.87 14.51
CA HIS A 200 -16.17 -22.11 13.86
C HIS A 200 -15.63 -23.37 14.58
N LEU A 201 -15.81 -23.43 15.89
CA LEU A 201 -15.42 -24.56 16.73
C LEU A 201 -16.70 -25.17 17.31
N PRO A 202 -17.01 -26.45 17.03
CA PRO A 202 -18.28 -27.08 17.42
C PRO A 202 -18.32 -27.51 18.91
N PHE A 203 -17.55 -26.84 19.77
CA PHE A 203 -17.41 -27.17 21.18
C PHE A 203 -17.05 -25.93 22.02
N GLY A 204 -17.31 -26.01 23.32
CA GLY A 204 -16.82 -25.05 24.32
C GLY A 204 -15.42 -25.41 24.85
N SER A 205 -14.71 -24.41 25.37
CA SER A 205 -13.50 -24.57 26.17
C SER A 205 -13.31 -23.34 27.06
N HIS A 206 -12.33 -23.38 27.98
CA HIS A 206 -12.05 -22.30 28.92
C HIS A 206 -13.26 -21.84 29.75
N HIS A 207 -14.14 -22.76 30.14
CA HIS A 207 -15.39 -22.43 30.84
C HIS A 207 -15.50 -23.20 32.17
N PRO A 208 -15.83 -22.53 33.30
CA PRO A 208 -15.88 -23.17 34.62
C PRO A 208 -16.79 -24.40 34.73
N GLU A 209 -17.84 -24.48 33.90
CA GLU A 209 -18.77 -25.63 33.88
C GLU A 209 -18.17 -26.91 33.28
N LEU A 210 -16.97 -26.85 32.66
CA LEU A 210 -16.35 -27.99 31.97
C LEU A 210 -15.48 -28.87 32.89
N GLY A 211 -15.74 -28.86 34.19
CA GLY A 211 -14.96 -29.60 35.20
C GLY A 211 -14.90 -31.11 34.96
N ARG A 212 -16.01 -31.70 34.47
CA ARG A 212 -16.05 -33.12 34.10
C ARG A 212 -15.09 -33.42 32.93
N GLN A 213 -15.18 -32.64 31.86
CA GLN A 213 -14.33 -32.80 30.68
C GLN A 213 -12.85 -32.59 31.02
N ARG A 214 -12.55 -31.65 31.93
CA ARG A 214 -11.20 -31.46 32.48
C ARG A 214 -10.69 -32.70 33.21
N GLY A 215 -11.54 -33.38 33.99
CA GLY A 215 -11.21 -34.67 34.60
C GLY A 215 -10.96 -35.77 33.56
N GLU A 216 -11.85 -35.91 32.57
CA GLU A 216 -11.69 -36.89 31.48
C GLU A 216 -10.37 -36.69 30.72
N PHE A 217 -10.00 -35.43 30.42
CA PHE A 217 -8.74 -35.16 29.73
C PHE A 217 -7.51 -35.38 30.62
N GLU A 218 -7.59 -35.08 31.92
CA GLU A 218 -6.52 -35.41 32.86
C GLU A 218 -6.26 -36.93 32.93
N GLU A 219 -7.32 -37.74 32.99
CA GLU A 219 -7.22 -39.20 32.96
C GLU A 219 -6.54 -39.67 31.66
N VAL A 220 -6.95 -39.13 30.51
CA VAL A 220 -6.31 -39.40 29.21
C VAL A 220 -4.82 -39.07 29.22
N LEU A 221 -4.41 -37.98 29.87
CA LEU A 221 -2.99 -37.61 29.99
C LEU A 221 -2.23 -38.53 30.97
N ARG A 222 -2.87 -38.98 32.05
CA ARG A 222 -2.27 -39.90 33.04
C ARG A 222 -2.11 -41.32 32.52
N ASP A 223 -3.07 -41.80 31.73
CA ASP A 223 -3.03 -43.12 31.09
C ASP A 223 -2.15 -43.15 29.83
N GLY A 224 -1.81 -41.97 29.31
CA GLY A 224 -0.94 -41.78 28.16
C GLY A 224 0.56 -41.86 28.48
N PRO A 225 1.43 -41.55 27.50
CA PRO A 225 2.87 -41.49 27.73
C PRO A 225 3.25 -40.46 28.80
N PRO A 226 4.19 -40.78 29.70
CA PRO A 226 4.55 -39.89 30.80
C PRO A 226 5.11 -38.56 30.30
N ILE A 227 4.76 -37.48 31.01
CA ILE A 227 5.26 -36.12 30.73
C ILE A 227 6.60 -35.95 31.43
N GLY A 228 7.68 -35.87 30.65
CA GLY A 228 9.04 -35.67 31.15
C GLY A 228 9.33 -34.24 31.59
N PRO A 229 10.54 -33.99 32.15
CA PRO A 229 10.98 -32.63 32.46
C PRO A 229 11.18 -31.81 31.19
N THR A 230 10.93 -30.50 31.28
CA THR A 230 11.13 -29.56 30.17
C THR A 230 12.58 -29.06 30.12
N ALA A 231 13.26 -29.26 29.00
CA ALA A 231 14.62 -28.76 28.76
C ALA A 231 14.66 -27.24 28.52
N VAL A 232 13.57 -26.66 28.01
CA VAL A 232 13.40 -25.21 27.81
C VAL A 232 12.24 -24.73 28.70
N PRO A 233 12.35 -23.57 29.37
CA PRO A 233 11.26 -23.04 30.19
C PRO A 233 9.97 -22.83 29.39
N VAL A 234 8.86 -23.41 29.86
CA VAL A 234 7.53 -23.28 29.23
C VAL A 234 6.64 -22.35 30.05
N TYR A 235 6.14 -21.30 29.41
CA TYR A 235 5.16 -20.36 29.96
C TYR A 235 3.78 -20.66 29.38
N SER A 236 2.79 -20.85 30.25
CA SER A 236 1.42 -21.17 29.85
C SER A 236 0.50 -19.99 30.08
N ALA A 237 -0.23 -19.57 29.04
CA ALA A 237 -1.28 -18.56 29.14
C ALA A 237 -2.42 -19.01 30.07
N VAL A 238 -2.68 -20.31 30.19
CA VAL A 238 -3.71 -20.88 31.08
C VAL A 238 -3.24 -20.88 32.53
N ALA A 239 -1.99 -21.26 32.78
CA ALA A 239 -1.41 -21.17 34.12
C ALA A 239 -1.13 -19.71 34.55
N GLY A 240 -0.99 -18.80 33.58
CA GLY A 240 -0.62 -17.40 33.80
C GLY A 240 0.81 -17.22 34.31
N ARG A 241 1.67 -18.24 34.17
CA ARG A 241 3.05 -18.30 34.65
C ARG A 241 3.88 -19.39 33.94
N ARG A 242 5.16 -19.45 34.28
CA ARG A 242 6.08 -20.55 33.93
C ARG A 242 5.72 -21.83 34.69
N TYR A 243 5.86 -22.98 34.03
CA TYR A 243 5.87 -24.28 34.70
C TYR A 243 7.17 -24.50 35.49
N THR A 244 7.05 -25.29 36.55
CA THR A 244 8.12 -25.66 37.47
C THR A 244 8.17 -27.18 37.61
N PRO A 245 9.30 -27.77 38.04
CA PRO A 245 9.39 -29.21 38.26
C PRO A 245 8.41 -29.77 39.31
N ALA A 246 7.83 -28.91 40.16
CA ALA A 246 6.83 -29.30 41.16
C ALA A 246 5.39 -29.34 40.61
N ASP A 247 5.17 -28.86 39.38
CA ASP A 247 3.85 -28.87 38.77
C ASP A 247 3.49 -30.27 38.26
N ASP A 248 2.28 -30.74 38.60
CA ASP A 248 1.67 -31.87 37.93
C ASP A 248 1.20 -31.44 36.53
N LEU A 249 2.06 -31.65 35.52
CA LEU A 249 1.81 -31.19 34.16
C LEU A 249 0.55 -31.81 33.54
N ALA A 250 0.17 -33.05 33.89
CA ALA A 250 -1.06 -33.65 33.39
C ALA A 250 -2.27 -32.89 33.90
N ALA A 251 -2.31 -32.61 35.21
CA ALA A 251 -3.37 -31.82 35.82
C ALA A 251 -3.39 -30.36 35.31
N ARG A 252 -2.22 -29.75 35.08
CA ARG A 252 -2.10 -28.35 34.62
C ARG A 252 -2.53 -28.17 33.16
N VAL A 253 -2.11 -29.05 32.26
CA VAL A 253 -2.50 -29.00 30.84
C VAL A 253 -4.00 -29.21 30.68
N ALA A 254 -4.61 -30.06 31.52
CA ALA A 254 -6.05 -30.28 31.52
C ALA A 254 -6.86 -29.04 31.93
N ASP A 255 -6.26 -28.08 32.65
CA ASP A 255 -6.94 -26.84 33.05
C ASP A 255 -7.35 -25.96 31.86
N CYS A 256 -6.83 -26.20 30.64
CA CYS A 256 -7.24 -25.46 29.44
C CYS A 256 -8.74 -25.60 29.12
N LEU A 257 -9.42 -26.62 29.65
CA LEU A 257 -10.86 -26.80 29.49
C LEU A 257 -11.68 -25.86 30.39
N VAL A 258 -11.16 -25.46 31.55
CA VAL A 258 -11.93 -24.74 32.58
C VAL A 258 -11.40 -23.36 32.93
N ARG A 259 -10.09 -23.13 32.80
CA ARG A 259 -9.45 -21.88 33.16
C ARG A 259 -9.26 -20.99 31.94
N PRO A 260 -9.34 -19.65 32.11
CA PRO A 260 -9.08 -18.74 31.02
C PRO A 260 -7.61 -18.73 30.60
N ALA A 261 -7.35 -18.57 29.31
CA ALA A 261 -6.01 -18.29 28.79
C ALA A 261 -5.76 -16.78 28.76
N HIS A 262 -4.72 -16.30 29.44
CA HIS A 262 -4.45 -14.87 29.58
C HIS A 262 -3.09 -14.49 28.96
N LEU A 263 -3.10 -14.14 27.68
CA LEU A 263 -1.88 -13.83 26.93
C LEU A 263 -1.15 -12.56 27.43
N PRO A 264 -1.82 -11.41 27.68
CA PRO A 264 -1.11 -10.20 28.13
C PRO A 264 -0.29 -10.39 29.41
N ARG A 265 -0.85 -11.12 30.39
CA ARG A 265 -0.18 -11.44 31.66
C ARG A 265 1.12 -12.19 31.44
N VAL A 266 1.11 -13.22 30.60
CA VAL A 266 2.30 -14.06 30.40
C VAL A 266 3.35 -13.36 29.54
N LEU A 267 2.93 -12.56 28.56
CA LEU A 267 3.85 -11.71 27.80
C LEU A 267 4.49 -10.63 28.68
N ALA A 268 3.75 -10.03 29.61
CA ALA A 268 4.29 -9.10 30.58
C ALA A 268 5.34 -9.77 31.50
N LEU A 269 5.11 -11.01 31.93
CA LEU A 269 6.11 -11.79 32.68
C LEU A 269 7.37 -12.07 31.85
N LEU A 270 7.21 -12.51 30.60
CA LEU A 270 8.33 -12.75 29.70
C LEU A 270 9.14 -11.46 29.45
N ALA A 271 8.46 -10.34 29.20
CA ALA A 271 9.11 -9.05 29.03
C ALA A 271 9.86 -8.62 30.31
N ALA A 272 9.26 -8.82 31.49
CA ALA A 272 9.91 -8.54 32.78
C ALA A 272 11.14 -9.43 33.03
N HIS A 273 11.17 -10.64 32.46
CA HIS A 273 12.34 -11.53 32.47
C HIS A 273 13.37 -11.21 31.36
N GLY A 274 13.18 -10.12 30.61
CA GLY A 274 14.15 -9.64 29.61
C GLY A 274 14.04 -10.31 28.24
N HIS A 275 12.95 -11.01 27.95
CA HIS A 275 12.68 -11.55 26.61
C HIS A 275 12.33 -10.42 25.64
N THR A 276 12.92 -10.43 24.43
CA THR A 276 12.83 -9.31 23.47
C THR A 276 12.52 -9.73 22.04
N ASP A 277 12.56 -11.03 21.71
CA ASP A 277 12.31 -11.54 20.36
C ASP A 277 11.32 -12.70 20.42
N TYR A 278 10.16 -12.55 19.79
CA TYR A 278 9.04 -13.46 19.92
C TYR A 278 8.64 -13.98 18.53
N ARG A 279 8.61 -15.30 18.32
CA ARG A 279 8.41 -15.93 17.01
C ARG A 279 7.25 -16.92 17.08
N GLU A 280 6.20 -16.72 16.28
CA GLU A 280 5.07 -17.65 16.23
C GLU A 280 5.49 -18.99 15.59
N ALA A 281 5.10 -20.12 16.19
CA ALA A 281 5.37 -21.47 15.71
C ALA A 281 4.08 -22.10 15.17
N GLY A 282 3.63 -21.66 14.00
CA GLY A 282 2.45 -22.20 13.32
C GLY A 282 2.27 -21.63 11.92
N PRO A 283 1.24 -22.02 11.16
CA PRO A 283 0.96 -21.44 9.84
C PRO A 283 0.06 -20.19 9.88
N GLY A 284 -0.31 -19.71 11.08
CA GLY A 284 -1.17 -18.55 11.29
C GLY A 284 -0.40 -17.25 11.52
N SER A 285 -1.13 -16.20 11.85
CA SER A 285 -0.56 -14.90 12.27
C SER A 285 -1.35 -14.24 13.40
N ALA A 286 -2.32 -14.94 13.98
CA ALA A 286 -3.19 -14.40 15.01
C ALA A 286 -2.44 -14.21 16.33
N LEU A 287 -1.63 -15.19 16.74
CA LEU A 287 -0.88 -15.09 17.98
C LEU A 287 0.19 -14.00 17.89
N GLY A 288 0.90 -13.89 16.77
CA GLY A 288 1.87 -12.84 16.51
C GLY A 288 1.25 -11.44 16.58
N ARG A 289 0.09 -11.22 15.95
CA ARG A 289 -0.63 -9.94 16.06
C ARG A 289 -1.04 -9.62 17.49
N ASN A 290 -1.57 -10.61 18.21
CA ASN A 290 -2.03 -10.43 19.60
C ASN A 290 -0.85 -10.16 20.55
N ALA A 291 0.27 -10.85 20.34
CA ALA A 291 1.49 -10.61 21.09
C ALA A 291 2.10 -9.23 20.80
N ALA A 292 2.11 -8.80 19.54
CA ALA A 292 2.53 -7.46 19.15
C ALA A 292 1.66 -6.38 19.79
N ASP A 293 0.35 -6.62 19.94
CA ASP A 293 -0.56 -5.71 20.65
C ASP A 293 -0.28 -5.62 22.15
N CYS A 294 0.00 -6.77 22.79
CA CYS A 294 0.33 -6.83 24.22
C CYS A 294 1.68 -6.18 24.54
N LEU A 295 2.66 -6.28 23.64
CA LEU A 295 4.03 -5.82 23.84
C LEU A 295 4.30 -4.41 23.30
N ARG A 296 3.26 -3.68 22.87
CA ARG A 296 3.41 -2.30 22.35
C ARG A 296 4.14 -1.42 23.37
N GLY A 297 5.17 -0.71 22.89
CA GLY A 297 5.96 0.20 23.72
C GLY A 297 7.05 -0.45 24.57
N THR A 298 7.19 -1.78 24.53
CA THR A 298 8.27 -2.49 25.28
C THR A 298 9.59 -2.59 24.51
N GLY A 299 9.58 -2.33 23.20
CA GLY A 299 10.74 -2.52 22.32
C GLY A 299 10.97 -3.97 21.87
N ALA A 300 10.13 -4.91 22.30
CA ALA A 300 10.18 -6.30 21.86
C ALA A 300 9.81 -6.44 20.37
N ARG A 301 10.50 -7.34 19.67
CA ARG A 301 10.20 -7.73 18.29
C ARG A 301 9.30 -8.95 18.29
N VAL A 302 8.24 -8.92 17.50
CA VAL A 302 7.31 -10.04 17.33
C VAL A 302 7.25 -10.38 15.84
N HIS A 303 7.48 -11.65 15.52
CA HIS A 303 7.53 -12.18 14.16
C HIS A 303 6.38 -13.15 13.96
N ALA A 304 5.44 -12.81 13.10
CA ALA A 304 4.39 -13.73 12.69
C ALA A 304 4.85 -14.61 11.52
N THR A 305 4.36 -15.84 11.49
CA THR A 305 4.65 -16.83 10.45
C THR A 305 3.96 -16.48 9.15
N GLY A 306 4.64 -15.66 8.36
CA GLY A 306 4.18 -15.04 7.12
C GLY A 306 4.88 -13.72 6.81
N GLU A 307 5.62 -13.15 7.77
CA GLU A 307 6.39 -11.91 7.60
C GLU A 307 7.88 -12.17 7.28
N GLU A 308 8.35 -13.42 7.42
CA GLU A 308 9.69 -13.84 6.97
C GLU A 308 9.52 -14.93 5.89
N ASP A 309 9.88 -14.61 4.63
CA ASP A 309 9.78 -15.41 3.37
C ASP A 309 8.48 -15.30 2.51
N SER A 310 7.95 -14.09 2.27
CA SER A 310 6.93 -13.83 1.22
C SER A 310 7.51 -13.21 -0.06
N GLU A 311 8.45 -13.90 -0.70
CA GLU A 311 8.54 -13.77 -2.16
C GLU A 311 7.26 -14.33 -2.82
N ARG A 312 6.57 -13.44 -3.54
CA ARG A 312 5.82 -13.62 -4.79
C ARG A 312 4.70 -14.69 -4.83
N GLY A 313 3.45 -14.21 -4.91
CA GLY A 313 2.28 -14.95 -5.41
C GLY A 313 0.97 -14.51 -4.72
N PRO A 314 -0.04 -14.01 -5.46
CA PRO A 314 -1.22 -13.37 -4.87
C PRO A 314 -2.14 -14.40 -4.21
N ARG A 315 -2.63 -14.11 -3.00
CA ARG A 315 -3.88 -14.70 -2.51
C ARG A 315 -4.84 -13.62 -2.05
N THR A 316 -5.94 -13.56 -2.78
CA THR A 316 -7.25 -13.06 -2.38
C THR A 316 -7.67 -13.73 -1.07
N VAL A 317 -7.55 -12.98 0.02
CA VAL A 317 -8.44 -13.11 1.17
C VAL A 317 -9.42 -11.94 1.00
N THR A 318 -10.66 -12.21 0.63
CA THR A 318 -11.74 -11.22 0.65
C THR A 318 -12.04 -10.90 2.11
N THR A 319 -11.22 -10.01 2.66
CA THR A 319 -11.69 -9.06 3.68
C THR A 319 -12.45 -8.02 2.87
N ASP A 320 -13.78 -7.93 3.06
CA ASP A 320 -14.58 -6.89 2.42
C ASP A 320 -13.88 -5.55 2.64
N ARG A 321 -13.38 -4.96 1.56
CA ARG A 321 -12.75 -3.65 1.57
C ARG A 321 -13.90 -2.65 1.55
N THR A 322 -13.84 -1.61 2.38
CA THR A 322 -14.82 -0.52 2.27
C THR A 322 -14.47 0.36 1.07
N LEU A 323 -15.44 1.09 0.53
CA LEU A 323 -15.16 2.08 -0.50
C LEU A 323 -14.13 3.12 -0.03
N ASP A 324 -14.19 3.52 1.23
CA ASP A 324 -13.21 4.44 1.85
C ASP A 324 -11.78 3.88 1.81
N GLU A 325 -11.59 2.62 2.20
CA GLU A 325 -10.29 1.94 2.13
C GLU A 325 -9.76 1.82 0.68
N LEU A 326 -10.65 1.62 -0.30
CA LEU A 326 -10.27 1.62 -1.71
C LEU A 326 -9.75 3.00 -2.14
N LEU A 327 -10.47 4.06 -1.79
CA LEU A 327 -10.18 5.43 -2.22
C LEU A 327 -8.98 6.05 -1.50
N HIS A 328 -8.77 5.71 -0.22
CA HIS A 328 -7.80 6.37 0.66
C HIS A 328 -6.72 5.43 1.22
N GLY A 329 -6.81 4.12 0.98
CA GLY A 329 -5.90 3.12 1.53
C GLY A 329 -6.28 2.69 2.95
N ARG A 330 -5.74 1.56 3.42
CA ARG A 330 -5.91 1.07 4.79
C ARG A 330 -4.89 1.71 5.71
N HIS A 331 -5.34 2.62 6.56
CA HIS A 331 -4.46 3.29 7.51
C HIS A 331 -5.14 3.43 8.88
N HIS A 332 -4.35 3.74 9.91
CA HIS A 332 -4.85 3.97 11.26
C HIS A 332 -6.02 4.99 11.25
N PRO A 333 -7.18 4.71 11.89
CA PRO A 333 -8.38 5.57 11.80
C PRO A 333 -8.14 7.05 12.16
N GLY A 334 -7.20 7.31 13.07
CA GLY A 334 -6.79 8.67 13.43
C GLY A 334 -5.95 9.43 12.39
N ARG A 335 -5.58 8.83 11.25
CA ARG A 335 -4.66 9.44 10.27
C ARG A 335 -5.33 10.55 9.45
N LEU A 336 -6.43 10.27 8.75
CA LEU A 336 -7.12 11.30 7.95
C LEU A 336 -7.58 12.48 8.82
N PRO A 337 -8.14 12.29 10.04
CA PRO A 337 -8.45 13.42 10.91
C PRO A 337 -7.24 14.27 11.31
N ARG A 338 -6.04 13.68 11.44
CA ARG A 338 -4.81 14.44 11.71
C ARG A 338 -4.34 15.22 10.49
N LEU A 339 -4.36 14.60 9.31
CA LEU A 339 -4.05 15.27 8.04
C LEU A 339 -5.01 16.44 7.79
N HIS A 340 -6.31 16.20 7.98
CA HIS A 340 -7.35 17.23 7.87
C HIS A 340 -7.04 18.43 8.76
N ARG A 341 -6.86 18.21 10.07
CA ARG A 341 -6.53 19.30 11.01
C ARG A 341 -5.26 20.05 10.63
N ALA A 342 -4.23 19.35 10.16
CA ALA A 342 -2.97 19.99 9.75
C ALA A 342 -3.13 20.87 8.51
N LEU A 343 -3.93 20.43 7.54
CA LEU A 343 -4.17 21.13 6.28
C LEU A 343 -5.16 22.28 6.44
N ALA A 344 -6.22 22.11 7.23
CA ALA A 344 -7.23 23.13 7.52
C ALA A 344 -6.67 24.28 8.38
N ARG A 345 -5.67 24.03 9.23
CA ARG A 345 -5.00 25.07 10.03
C ARG A 345 -4.41 26.20 9.19
N TYR A 346 -4.02 25.90 7.95
CA TYR A 346 -3.46 26.86 7.02
C TYR A 346 -4.17 26.69 5.67
N PRO A 347 -5.30 27.40 5.45
CA PRO A 347 -6.12 27.23 4.26
C PRO A 347 -5.37 27.69 3.01
N TYR A 348 -5.85 27.21 1.87
CA TYR A 348 -5.28 27.54 0.56
C TYR A 348 -5.32 29.06 0.31
N ARG A 349 -4.25 29.57 -0.29
CA ARG A 349 -4.15 30.96 -0.76
C ARG A 349 -3.67 30.99 -2.20
N VAL A 350 -4.34 31.79 -3.01
CA VAL A 350 -3.81 32.27 -4.28
C VAL A 350 -2.69 33.23 -3.91
N ALA A 351 -1.44 32.86 -4.18
CA ALA A 351 -0.28 33.67 -3.84
C ALA A 351 0.28 34.26 -5.13
N GLU A 352 0.39 35.59 -5.20
CA GLU A 352 0.74 36.31 -6.44
C GLU A 352 2.26 36.36 -6.67
N ALA A 353 3.07 36.36 -5.59
CA ALA A 353 4.53 36.45 -5.67
C ALA A 353 5.26 35.24 -5.04
N ALA A 354 6.43 34.90 -5.60
CA ALA A 354 7.28 33.81 -5.09
C ALA A 354 7.73 34.05 -3.63
N ALA A 355 8.03 35.30 -3.27
CA ALA A 355 8.48 35.69 -1.93
C ALA A 355 7.46 35.39 -0.83
N GLU A 356 6.16 35.41 -1.15
CA GLU A 356 5.08 35.08 -0.21
C GLU A 356 4.76 33.58 -0.23
N ARG A 357 4.76 33.00 -1.43
CA ARG A 357 4.42 31.59 -1.66
C ARG A 357 5.34 30.63 -0.91
N GLU A 358 6.65 30.87 -0.91
CA GLU A 358 7.63 29.90 -0.39
C GLU A 358 7.59 29.78 1.15
N PRO A 359 7.60 30.87 1.94
CA PRO A 359 7.39 30.78 3.39
C PRO A 359 6.04 30.16 3.77
N TYR A 360 5.00 30.46 2.99
CA TYR A 360 3.67 29.89 3.17
C TYR A 360 3.66 28.36 2.96
N LEU A 361 4.18 27.88 1.83
CA LEU A 361 4.27 26.45 1.54
C LEU A 361 5.12 25.72 2.58
N TYR A 362 6.21 26.33 3.04
CA TYR A 362 7.04 25.78 4.09
C TYR A 362 6.29 25.61 5.43
N ARG A 363 5.52 26.63 5.83
CA ARG A 363 4.71 26.55 7.06
C ARG A 363 3.69 25.42 6.99
N ARG A 364 3.03 25.24 5.83
CA ARG A 364 2.09 24.15 5.60
C ARG A 364 2.76 22.79 5.63
N LEU A 365 3.93 22.66 4.99
CA LEU A 365 4.72 21.44 5.05
C LEU A 365 5.07 21.08 6.50
N ARG A 366 5.58 22.01 7.32
CA ARG A 366 5.90 21.70 8.72
C ARG A 366 4.68 21.32 9.55
N ALA A 367 3.52 21.89 9.25
CA ALA A 367 2.28 21.46 9.88
C ALA A 367 1.93 20.01 9.49
N LEU A 368 2.08 19.68 8.21
CA LEU A 368 1.86 18.33 7.67
C LEU A 368 2.84 17.30 8.24
N LEU A 369 4.15 17.58 8.21
CA LEU A 369 5.19 16.68 8.73
C LEU A 369 4.96 16.34 10.21
N ARG A 370 4.55 17.31 11.05
CA ARG A 370 4.20 17.07 12.46
C ARG A 370 2.96 16.20 12.66
N ALA A 371 2.10 16.07 11.66
CA ALA A 371 0.92 15.22 11.70
C ALA A 371 1.19 13.80 11.18
N LEU A 372 2.33 13.61 10.50
CA LEU A 372 2.79 12.33 9.97
C LEU A 372 3.64 11.58 11.01
N PRO A 373 3.69 10.24 10.95
CA PRO A 373 4.66 9.47 11.72
C PRO A 373 6.08 9.73 11.18
N ALA A 374 7.08 9.20 11.89
CA ALA A 374 8.47 9.32 11.47
C ALA A 374 8.68 8.73 10.06
N ALA A 375 9.66 9.26 9.32
CA ALA A 375 9.94 8.85 7.93
C ALA A 375 10.02 7.32 7.75
N ALA A 376 10.66 6.59 8.66
CA ALA A 376 10.77 5.13 8.59
C ALA A 376 9.40 4.44 8.65
N ASP A 377 8.53 4.86 9.58
CA ASP A 377 7.17 4.32 9.74
C ASP A 377 6.27 4.73 8.57
N LEU A 378 6.42 5.96 8.08
CA LEU A 378 5.68 6.46 6.92
C LEU A 378 6.03 5.67 5.66
N HIS A 379 7.31 5.38 5.43
CA HIS A 379 7.77 4.55 4.31
C HIS A 379 7.56 3.05 4.54
N ALA A 380 7.22 2.59 5.74
CA ALA A 380 6.74 1.22 5.96
C ALA A 380 5.25 1.06 5.63
N ASP A 381 4.50 2.17 5.48
CA ASP A 381 3.06 2.22 5.28
C ASP A 381 2.71 2.88 3.92
N PRO A 382 2.68 2.11 2.80
CA PRO A 382 2.33 2.64 1.48
C PRO A 382 0.99 3.40 1.44
N ASP A 383 -0.02 2.91 2.15
CA ASP A 383 -1.34 3.54 2.21
C ASP A 383 -1.27 4.88 2.96
N GLY A 384 -0.52 4.92 4.06
CA GLY A 384 -0.25 6.13 4.82
C GLY A 384 0.51 7.20 4.04
N LEU A 385 1.54 6.82 3.29
CA LEU A 385 2.31 7.73 2.42
C LEU A 385 1.46 8.23 1.24
N ALA A 386 0.65 7.36 0.64
CA ALA A 386 -0.28 7.73 -0.42
C ALA A 386 -1.38 8.69 0.05
N ALA A 387 -1.95 8.46 1.23
CA ALA A 387 -2.92 9.36 1.83
C ALA A 387 -2.30 10.75 2.10
N ALA A 388 -1.08 10.81 2.63
CA ALA A 388 -0.37 12.07 2.86
C ALA A 388 -0.19 12.88 1.55
N LEU A 389 0.24 12.22 0.48
CA LEU A 389 0.40 12.85 -0.83
C LEU A 389 -0.94 13.31 -1.41
N ALA A 390 -1.96 12.44 -1.39
CA ALA A 390 -3.27 12.74 -1.96
C ALA A 390 -3.94 13.94 -1.26
N TRP A 391 -3.97 13.94 0.08
CA TRP A 391 -4.55 15.04 0.85
C TRP A 391 -3.76 16.34 0.68
N ALA A 392 -2.43 16.28 0.62
CA ALA A 392 -1.61 17.44 0.34
C ALA A 392 -1.87 18.02 -1.06
N ALA A 393 -1.95 17.16 -2.09
CA ALA A 393 -2.19 17.58 -3.47
C ALA A 393 -3.58 18.19 -3.67
N VAL A 394 -4.61 17.60 -3.07
CA VAL A 394 -5.98 18.16 -3.09
C VAL A 394 -6.04 19.50 -2.34
N ALA A 395 -5.39 19.60 -1.17
CA ALA A 395 -5.37 20.85 -0.43
C ALA A 395 -4.60 21.96 -1.15
N ASP A 396 -3.49 21.63 -1.82
CA ASP A 396 -2.67 22.52 -2.63
C ASP A 396 -1.68 21.73 -3.49
N PRO A 397 -1.79 21.75 -4.83
CA PRO A 397 -0.92 20.97 -5.71
C PRO A 397 0.58 21.28 -5.54
N ARG A 398 0.91 22.51 -5.14
CA ARG A 398 2.28 22.94 -4.85
C ARG A 398 2.82 22.24 -3.58
N LEU A 399 1.95 22.05 -2.59
CA LEU A 399 2.26 21.28 -1.39
C LEU A 399 2.36 19.79 -1.71
N GLY A 400 1.48 19.25 -2.57
CA GLY A 400 1.59 17.88 -3.07
C GLY A 400 2.97 17.58 -3.69
N MET A 401 3.47 18.45 -4.57
CA MET A 401 4.79 18.27 -5.19
C MET A 401 5.94 18.48 -4.20
N THR A 402 5.71 19.31 -3.19
CA THR A 402 6.60 19.42 -2.04
C THR A 402 6.67 18.12 -1.23
N VAL A 403 5.56 17.39 -1.05
CA VAL A 403 5.55 16.07 -0.41
C VAL A 403 6.27 15.04 -1.28
N VAL A 404 6.12 15.10 -2.61
CA VAL A 404 6.87 14.23 -3.53
C VAL A 404 8.38 14.41 -3.36
N THR A 405 8.86 15.65 -3.32
CA THR A 405 10.30 15.93 -3.19
C THR A 405 10.83 15.68 -1.78
N GLN A 406 10.13 16.15 -0.75
CA GLN A 406 10.56 16.01 0.65
C GLN A 406 10.47 14.56 1.13
N SER A 407 9.27 13.98 1.05
CA SER A 407 8.97 12.71 1.69
C SER A 407 9.20 11.55 0.74
N VAL A 408 8.51 11.52 -0.40
CA VAL A 408 8.57 10.35 -1.30
C VAL A 408 9.98 10.09 -1.83
N LEU A 409 10.63 11.12 -2.39
CA LEU A 409 11.97 10.98 -2.99
C LEU A 409 13.10 11.26 -1.99
N GLY A 410 13.01 12.36 -1.23
CA GLY A 410 14.05 12.76 -0.29
C GLY A 410 14.24 11.77 0.87
N GLN A 411 13.22 11.58 1.70
CA GLN A 411 13.25 10.60 2.79
C GLN A 411 13.43 9.17 2.23
N GLY A 412 12.74 8.83 1.14
CA GLY A 412 12.85 7.54 0.46
C GLY A 412 14.28 7.19 0.04
N SER A 413 15.03 8.12 -0.57
CA SER A 413 16.43 7.91 -0.93
C SER A 413 17.32 7.68 0.29
N LEU A 414 17.17 8.48 1.35
CA LEU A 414 17.97 8.33 2.57
C LEU A 414 17.70 7.00 3.28
N LEU A 415 16.45 6.51 3.24
CA LEU A 415 16.07 5.24 3.86
C LEU A 415 16.50 4.03 3.04
N ARG A 416 16.42 4.11 1.71
CA ARG A 416 16.63 2.97 0.80
C ARG A 416 18.05 2.83 0.27
N LEU A 417 18.79 3.94 0.11
CA LEU A 417 20.09 3.93 -0.55
C LEU A 417 21.25 4.23 0.41
N ALA A 418 21.00 4.56 1.68
CA ALA A 418 22.08 4.74 2.65
C ALA A 418 22.70 3.38 3.02
N GLY A 419 24.01 3.22 2.85
CA GLY A 419 24.70 1.97 3.20
C GLY A 419 24.78 1.75 4.72
N ALA A 420 25.12 2.78 5.49
CA ALA A 420 25.06 2.75 6.95
C ALA A 420 24.07 3.82 7.46
N ARG A 421 22.90 3.39 7.96
CA ARG A 421 21.85 4.31 8.47
C ARG A 421 22.37 5.32 9.51
N LYS A 422 23.39 4.96 10.30
CA LYS A 422 24.02 5.88 11.27
C LYS A 422 24.66 7.10 10.62
N GLY A 423 25.18 6.99 9.40
CA GLY A 423 25.91 8.08 8.72
C GLY A 423 25.02 9.23 8.23
N VAL A 424 23.74 8.96 7.97
CA VAL A 424 22.75 9.96 7.49
C VAL A 424 21.62 10.21 8.50
N ALA A 425 21.67 9.60 9.69
CA ALA A 425 20.62 9.74 10.70
C ALA A 425 20.36 11.19 11.13
N PRO A 426 21.38 12.06 11.33
CA PRO A 426 21.16 13.47 11.66
C PRO A 426 20.42 14.22 10.54
N GLU A 427 20.79 13.97 9.28
CA GLU A 427 20.14 14.59 8.13
C GLU A 427 18.72 14.08 7.94
N LEU A 428 18.49 12.77 8.09
CA LEU A 428 17.15 12.21 8.03
C LEU A 428 16.24 12.82 9.11
N GLY A 429 16.74 12.96 10.35
CA GLY A 429 16.02 13.62 11.43
C GLY A 429 15.69 15.09 11.11
N ALA A 430 16.62 15.83 10.53
CA ALA A 430 16.39 17.20 10.09
C ALA A 430 15.37 17.29 8.93
N VAL A 431 15.39 16.34 7.99
CA VAL A 431 14.39 16.24 6.91
C VAL A 431 13.00 15.93 7.49
N ASP A 432 12.91 15.04 8.47
CA ASP A 432 11.66 14.65 9.13
C ASP A 432 11.04 15.79 9.94
N ALA A 433 11.88 16.54 10.67
CA ALA A 433 11.46 17.75 11.38
C ALA A 433 11.09 18.92 10.44
N GLY A 434 11.51 18.86 9.17
CA GLY A 434 11.38 19.95 8.21
C GLY A 434 12.42 21.06 8.39
N ASP A 435 13.47 20.82 9.18
CA ASP A 435 14.61 21.74 9.37
C ASP A 435 15.58 21.71 8.18
N LEU A 436 15.64 20.58 7.46
CA LEU A 436 16.28 20.47 6.16
C LEU A 436 15.24 20.26 5.07
N ARG A 437 15.15 21.23 4.16
CA ARG A 437 14.35 21.08 2.93
C ARG A 437 15.15 20.34 1.88
N ILE A 438 14.64 19.20 1.43
CA ILE A 438 15.36 18.32 0.51
C ILE A 438 14.66 18.24 -0.85
N GLY A 439 15.43 18.41 -1.92
CA GLY A 439 15.01 18.15 -3.30
C GLY A 439 15.59 16.83 -3.85
N TYR A 440 15.24 16.52 -5.09
CA TYR A 440 15.77 15.37 -5.81
C TYR A 440 16.23 15.82 -7.22
N LEU A 441 17.54 15.78 -7.48
CA LEU A 441 18.17 16.32 -8.67
C LEU A 441 18.77 15.20 -9.52
N VAL A 442 18.02 14.75 -10.52
CA VAL A 442 18.48 13.78 -11.51
C VAL A 442 18.72 14.43 -12.88
N THR A 443 17.75 15.23 -13.34
CA THR A 443 17.71 15.84 -14.67
C THR A 443 18.82 16.84 -14.89
N GLU A 444 19.47 16.76 -16.04
CA GLU A 444 20.45 17.73 -16.55
C GLU A 444 19.84 18.53 -17.71
N ALA A 445 20.00 19.86 -17.68
CA ALA A 445 19.22 20.80 -18.47
C ALA A 445 19.44 20.66 -19.99
N GLY A 446 20.64 20.26 -20.41
CA GLY A 446 20.99 20.15 -21.82
C GLY A 446 20.92 18.72 -22.39
N ARG A 447 20.53 17.72 -21.60
CA ARG A 447 20.55 16.31 -22.02
C ARG A 447 19.26 15.57 -21.70
N ALA A 448 18.63 15.04 -22.75
CA ALA A 448 17.56 14.07 -22.63
C ALA A 448 18.10 12.76 -22.03
N SER A 449 17.28 12.08 -21.21
CA SER A 449 17.63 10.82 -20.55
C SER A 449 18.97 10.84 -19.78
N SER A 450 19.37 12.00 -19.26
CA SER A 450 20.63 12.21 -18.51
C SER A 450 20.82 11.27 -17.31
N HIS A 451 19.74 10.71 -16.78
CA HIS A 451 19.79 9.69 -15.73
C HIS A 451 20.55 8.41 -16.16
N LEU A 452 20.59 8.07 -17.46
CA LEU A 452 21.34 6.92 -17.98
C LEU A 452 22.86 7.11 -17.92
N GLY A 453 23.33 8.35 -17.88
CA GLY A 453 24.75 8.69 -17.94
C GLY A 453 24.98 10.13 -17.50
N ALA A 454 24.85 10.37 -16.19
CA ALA A 454 24.97 11.71 -15.62
C ALA A 454 26.33 12.34 -15.96
N GLY A 455 26.30 13.58 -16.45
CA GLY A 455 27.49 14.39 -16.71
C GLY A 455 28.06 15.05 -15.46
N THR A 456 27.24 15.25 -14.42
CA THR A 456 27.74 15.62 -13.08
C THR A 456 28.55 14.47 -12.49
N VAL A 457 29.78 14.76 -12.07
CA VAL A 457 30.75 13.77 -11.56
C VAL A 457 30.99 13.99 -10.06
N ALA A 458 31.17 12.90 -9.32
CA ALA A 458 31.59 12.88 -7.92
C ALA A 458 32.91 12.10 -7.81
N GLU A 459 34.02 12.79 -7.63
CA GLU A 459 35.37 12.19 -7.55
C GLU A 459 35.79 11.96 -6.10
N PHE A 460 36.19 10.74 -5.74
CA PHE A 460 36.64 10.42 -4.40
C PHE A 460 38.05 10.96 -4.12
N ARG A 461 38.24 11.51 -2.92
CA ARG A 461 39.51 12.07 -2.40
C ARG A 461 39.89 11.35 -1.11
N PRO A 462 40.90 10.44 -1.14
CA PRO A 462 41.29 9.62 0.01
C PRO A 462 41.75 10.42 1.22
N GLU A 463 42.37 11.58 1.02
CA GLU A 463 43.04 12.35 2.08
C GLU A 463 42.08 12.80 3.18
N ARG A 464 40.80 13.01 2.82
CA ARG A 464 39.74 13.45 3.74
C ARG A 464 38.52 12.53 3.73
N ARG A 465 38.57 11.43 2.96
CA ARG A 465 37.45 10.52 2.68
C ARG A 465 36.18 11.28 2.32
N GLU A 466 36.28 12.10 1.27
CA GLU A 466 35.18 12.90 0.74
C GLU A 466 35.09 12.77 -0.79
N PHE A 467 33.90 12.94 -1.33
CA PHE A 467 33.68 13.15 -2.76
C PHE A 467 33.71 14.63 -3.10
N VAL A 468 34.22 14.96 -4.28
CA VAL A 468 34.20 16.32 -4.84
C VAL A 468 33.30 16.31 -6.06
N LEU A 469 32.16 17.00 -5.96
CA LEU A 469 31.16 17.11 -7.02
C LEU A 469 31.50 18.25 -7.97
N ARG A 470 31.44 17.96 -9.27
CA ARG A 470 31.72 18.90 -10.36
C ARG A 470 30.74 18.73 -11.52
N THR A 471 30.35 19.85 -12.12
CA THR A 471 29.56 19.93 -13.35
C THR A 471 30.32 20.77 -14.36
N ALA A 472 31.08 20.11 -15.24
CA ALA A 472 31.99 20.79 -16.17
C ALA A 472 31.24 21.49 -17.30
N GLU A 473 30.31 20.80 -17.96
CA GLU A 473 29.61 21.33 -19.14
C GLU A 473 28.30 22.03 -18.76
N GLU A 474 27.91 23.05 -19.52
CA GLU A 474 26.61 23.71 -19.36
C GLU A 474 25.43 22.76 -19.61
N ALA A 475 25.62 21.77 -20.48
CA ALA A 475 24.61 20.75 -20.77
C ALA A 475 24.33 19.84 -19.55
N ASP A 476 25.27 19.70 -18.63
CA ASP A 476 25.22 18.80 -17.47
C ASP A 476 24.67 19.47 -16.22
N VAL A 477 24.35 20.77 -16.29
CA VAL A 477 23.79 21.54 -15.17
C VAL A 477 22.46 20.94 -14.75
N LYS A 478 22.31 20.59 -13.46
CA LYS A 478 21.09 20.00 -12.95
C LYS A 478 19.92 20.98 -13.10
N PHE A 479 18.74 20.48 -13.40
CA PHE A 479 17.50 21.25 -13.45
C PHE A 479 16.45 20.61 -12.57
N GLY A 480 15.91 21.38 -11.62
CA GLY A 480 14.89 20.86 -10.71
C GLY A 480 14.41 21.87 -9.70
N GLY A 481 13.41 21.46 -8.91
CA GLY A 481 12.86 22.28 -7.82
C GLY A 481 13.87 22.41 -6.68
N VAL A 482 14.25 23.65 -6.36
CA VAL A 482 15.05 23.99 -5.17
C VAL A 482 14.23 25.00 -4.37
N PRO A 483 13.55 24.57 -3.29
CA PRO A 483 12.64 25.43 -2.52
C PRO A 483 13.34 26.70 -2.02
N GLN A 484 12.70 27.86 -2.11
CA GLN A 484 13.28 29.16 -1.72
C GLN A 484 12.77 29.56 -0.33
N TYR A 485 13.15 28.78 0.67
CA TYR A 485 12.82 29.04 2.09
C TYR A 485 14.06 29.50 2.86
N PRO A 486 13.98 30.50 3.78
CA PRO A 486 15.09 30.92 4.63
C PRO A 486 15.48 29.84 5.65
N GLY A 487 16.35 28.92 5.23
CA GLY A 487 16.96 27.91 6.09
C GLY A 487 17.73 26.85 5.31
N PRO A 488 18.17 25.77 5.96
CA PRO A 488 18.97 24.73 5.32
C PRO A 488 18.23 24.04 4.17
N ARG A 489 18.87 24.03 3.00
CA ARG A 489 18.39 23.43 1.75
C ARG A 489 19.40 22.40 1.27
N GLY A 490 18.92 21.24 0.89
CA GLY A 490 19.72 20.14 0.35
C GLY A 490 19.02 19.45 -0.81
N ALA A 491 19.72 18.52 -1.44
CA ALA A 491 19.14 17.64 -2.42
C ALA A 491 19.85 16.28 -2.42
N VAL A 492 19.12 15.26 -2.83
CA VAL A 492 19.72 14.03 -3.34
C VAL A 492 20.10 14.28 -4.79
N VAL A 493 21.40 14.26 -5.09
CA VAL A 493 21.96 14.54 -6.41
C VAL A 493 22.42 13.22 -7.04
N ILE A 494 21.94 12.93 -8.25
CA ILE A 494 22.37 11.77 -9.01
C ILE A 494 23.59 12.15 -9.85
N ALA A 495 24.72 11.48 -9.62
CA ALA A 495 26.00 11.78 -10.23
C ALA A 495 26.79 10.49 -10.54
N ARG A 496 27.73 10.58 -11.48
CA ARG A 496 28.67 9.48 -11.77
C ARG A 496 29.79 9.49 -10.73
N ALA A 497 29.97 8.39 -10.01
CA ALA A 497 31.07 8.22 -9.07
C ALA A 497 32.38 7.90 -9.81
N VAL A 498 33.48 8.47 -9.35
CA VAL A 498 34.85 8.18 -9.80
C VAL A 498 35.70 7.91 -8.57
N ASP A 499 36.43 6.80 -8.57
CA ASP A 499 37.27 6.39 -7.45
C ASP A 499 38.62 7.13 -7.40
N ALA A 500 39.44 6.85 -6.38
CA ALA A 500 40.74 7.51 -6.19
C ALA A 500 41.72 7.31 -7.36
N ALA A 501 41.60 6.20 -8.10
CA ALA A 501 42.42 5.87 -9.25
C ALA A 501 41.89 6.49 -10.56
N GLY A 502 40.79 7.27 -10.51
CA GLY A 502 40.16 7.86 -11.68
C GLY A 502 39.26 6.91 -12.47
N ARG A 503 38.89 5.75 -11.90
CA ARG A 503 38.01 4.77 -12.55
C ARG A 503 36.55 5.11 -12.29
N ALA A 504 35.72 5.04 -13.33
CA ALA A 504 34.29 5.27 -13.20
C ALA A 504 33.62 4.11 -12.46
N GLY A 505 32.92 4.41 -11.36
CA GLY A 505 32.29 3.43 -10.48
C GLY A 505 30.79 3.22 -10.69
N GLY A 506 30.16 3.98 -11.60
CA GLY A 506 28.71 3.92 -11.87
C GLY A 506 27.95 5.17 -11.42
N VAL A 507 26.62 5.13 -11.52
CA VAL A 507 25.73 6.26 -11.18
C VAL A 507 25.12 6.06 -9.79
N PHE A 508 25.39 6.99 -8.88
CA PHE A 508 24.98 6.94 -7.48
C PHE A 508 24.19 8.20 -7.08
N ALA A 509 23.56 8.11 -5.91
CA ALA A 509 22.92 9.24 -5.25
C ALA A 509 23.83 9.81 -4.15
N PHE A 510 23.88 11.14 -4.05
CA PHE A 510 24.68 11.88 -3.07
C PHE A 510 23.80 12.88 -2.33
N LEU A 511 23.87 12.91 -1.01
CA LEU A 511 23.21 13.96 -0.23
C LEU A 511 24.08 15.22 -0.22
N VAL A 512 23.58 16.30 -0.81
CA VAL A 512 24.33 17.55 -0.97
C VAL A 512 23.60 18.70 -0.30
N ARG A 513 24.32 19.48 0.52
CA ARG A 513 23.82 20.75 1.04
C ARG A 513 23.94 21.82 -0.06
N LEU A 514 22.81 22.33 -0.53
CA LEU A 514 22.77 23.29 -1.61
C LEU A 514 22.94 24.72 -1.10
N ALA A 515 22.27 25.04 0.00
CA ALA A 515 22.19 26.41 0.49
C ALA A 515 21.74 26.45 1.96
N ASP A 516 21.93 27.58 2.64
CA ASP A 516 21.51 27.82 4.03
C ASP A 516 20.79 29.18 4.18
N HIS A 517 20.81 29.76 5.37
CA HIS A 517 20.21 31.06 5.64
C HIS A 517 20.89 32.20 4.86
N ASP A 518 22.20 32.09 4.61
CA ASP A 518 23.03 33.16 4.04
C ASP A 518 23.14 33.08 2.51
N GLY A 519 22.76 31.94 1.93
CA GLY A 519 22.72 31.75 0.48
C GLY A 519 23.19 30.38 0.04
N PRO A 520 23.55 30.21 -1.24
CA PRO A 520 24.17 28.98 -1.75
C PRO A 520 25.45 28.62 -0.99
N ARG A 521 25.69 27.32 -0.77
CA ARG A 521 26.92 26.83 -0.14
C ARG A 521 28.12 27.02 -1.08
N PRO A 522 29.37 27.10 -0.56
CA PRO A 522 30.57 27.20 -1.39
C PRO A 522 30.60 26.13 -2.49
N GLY A 523 30.84 26.57 -3.73
CA GLY A 523 30.85 25.70 -4.92
C GLY A 523 29.47 25.38 -5.51
N VAL A 524 28.36 25.78 -4.88
CA VAL A 524 27.01 25.61 -5.43
C VAL A 524 26.56 26.91 -6.09
N ALA A 525 26.25 26.86 -7.39
CA ALA A 525 25.67 27.97 -8.12
C ALA A 525 24.21 27.67 -8.47
N LEU A 526 23.30 28.55 -8.06
CA LEU A 526 21.88 28.50 -8.40
C LEU A 526 21.56 29.63 -9.38
N SER A 527 20.89 29.32 -10.50
CA SER A 527 20.35 30.36 -11.38
C SER A 527 19.22 31.14 -10.70
N PRO A 528 18.79 32.30 -11.24
CA PRO A 528 17.45 32.81 -10.95
C PRO A 528 16.37 31.73 -11.15
N PRO A 529 15.25 31.78 -10.41
CA PRO A 529 14.16 30.84 -10.59
C PRO A 529 13.64 30.85 -12.03
N VAL A 530 13.50 29.67 -12.62
CA VAL A 530 12.89 29.47 -13.93
C VAL A 530 11.37 29.39 -13.75
N PRO A 531 10.57 30.27 -14.37
CA PRO A 531 9.13 30.30 -14.19
C PRO A 531 8.47 29.08 -14.84
N VAL A 532 7.67 28.35 -14.08
CA VAL A 532 6.86 27.22 -14.56
C VAL A 532 5.41 27.46 -14.14
N GLY A 533 4.58 27.95 -15.06
CA GLY A 533 3.20 28.37 -14.75
C GLY A 533 2.26 27.24 -14.37
N ALA A 534 2.45 26.04 -14.94
CA ALA A 534 1.59 24.88 -14.68
C ALA A 534 1.63 24.43 -13.21
N LEU A 535 2.79 24.51 -12.57
CA LEU A 535 2.97 24.19 -11.16
C LEU A 535 4.02 25.14 -10.58
N PRO A 536 3.62 26.31 -10.07
CA PRO A 536 4.53 27.41 -9.77
C PRO A 536 5.31 27.15 -8.49
N LEU A 537 6.41 26.42 -8.62
CA LEU A 537 7.47 26.21 -7.63
C LEU A 537 8.76 26.92 -8.06
N SER A 538 9.72 27.02 -7.15
CA SER A 538 11.05 27.55 -7.46
C SER A 538 11.93 26.49 -8.15
N TYR A 539 12.00 26.54 -9.49
CA TYR A 539 12.88 25.68 -10.30
C TYR A 539 14.19 26.40 -10.62
N HIS A 540 15.31 25.69 -10.54
CA HIS A 540 16.64 26.26 -10.74
C HIS A 540 17.50 25.39 -11.63
N ARG A 541 18.44 26.04 -12.32
CA ARG A 541 19.65 25.39 -12.80
C ARG A 541 20.66 25.37 -11.65
N VAL A 542 21.26 24.21 -11.39
CA VAL A 542 22.17 23.97 -10.27
C VAL A 542 23.49 23.42 -10.81
N ARG A 543 24.57 24.19 -10.65
CA ARG A 543 25.94 23.80 -11.00
C ARG A 543 26.74 23.53 -9.73
N PHE A 544 27.56 22.49 -9.77
CA PHE A 544 28.52 22.16 -8.72
C PHE A 544 29.95 22.43 -9.23
N ASP A 545 30.74 23.16 -8.44
CA ASP A 545 32.16 23.39 -8.68
C ASP A 545 32.95 23.14 -7.40
N GLY A 546 33.56 21.96 -7.31
CA GLY A 546 34.40 21.61 -6.17
C GLY A 546 33.62 21.38 -4.87
N VAL A 547 32.35 20.98 -4.96
CA VAL A 547 31.49 20.79 -3.77
C VAL A 547 31.90 19.53 -3.04
N ARG A 548 32.35 19.67 -1.80
CA ARG A 548 32.80 18.56 -0.96
C ARG A 548 31.61 17.87 -0.30
N VAL A 549 31.51 16.56 -0.45
CA VAL A 549 30.47 15.70 0.11
C VAL A 549 31.16 14.62 0.95
N PRO A 550 30.91 14.56 2.26
CA PRO A 550 31.48 13.50 3.11
C PRO A 550 31.12 12.11 2.57
N GLU A 551 31.98 11.12 2.74
CA GLU A 551 31.67 9.73 2.37
C GLU A 551 30.36 9.22 2.99
N ALA A 552 30.04 9.64 4.22
CA ALA A 552 28.78 9.29 4.89
C ALA A 552 27.52 9.76 4.13
N HIS A 553 27.66 10.74 3.24
CA HIS A 553 26.59 11.30 2.39
C HIS A 553 26.58 10.71 0.97
N TRP A 554 27.47 9.78 0.67
CA TRP A 554 27.37 8.91 -0.49
C TRP A 554 26.36 7.79 -0.22
N LEU A 555 25.21 7.84 -0.89
CA LEU A 555 24.13 6.87 -0.73
C LEU A 555 24.48 5.60 -1.53
N ARG A 556 25.42 4.85 -0.98
CA ARG A 556 26.13 3.73 -1.61
C ARG A 556 25.41 2.38 -1.57
N ASP A 557 24.41 2.24 -0.70
CA ASP A 557 23.76 0.97 -0.41
C ASP A 557 24.80 -0.10 -0.01
N ASP A 558 25.03 -1.11 -0.83
CA ASP A 558 26.02 -2.18 -0.64
C ASP A 558 27.36 -1.96 -1.37
N ALA A 559 27.53 -0.87 -2.12
CA ALA A 559 28.84 -0.50 -2.68
C ALA A 559 29.75 0.02 -1.56
N ASP A 560 31.05 -0.18 -1.69
CA ASP A 560 32.05 0.24 -0.70
C ASP A 560 33.31 0.85 -1.32
N LEU A 561 34.14 1.45 -0.47
CA LEU A 561 35.48 1.92 -0.83
C LEU A 561 36.51 1.20 0.03
N ASP A 562 37.57 0.69 -0.59
CA ASP A 562 38.68 0.13 0.18
C ASP A 562 39.56 1.22 0.82
N ALA A 563 40.63 0.79 1.51
CA ALA A 563 41.54 1.69 2.20
C ALA A 563 42.25 2.68 1.27
N ASP A 564 42.49 2.27 0.02
CA ASP A 564 43.14 3.09 -1.01
C ASP A 564 42.13 3.97 -1.76
N GLY A 565 40.83 3.82 -1.48
CA GLY A 565 39.76 4.59 -2.10
C GLY A 565 39.33 4.06 -3.46
N HIS A 566 39.56 2.77 -3.73
CA HIS A 566 39.00 2.10 -4.90
C HIS A 566 37.56 1.69 -4.61
N LEU A 567 36.68 1.96 -5.59
CA LEU A 567 35.26 1.63 -5.48
C LEU A 567 35.03 0.16 -5.83
N HIS A 568 34.32 -0.53 -4.94
CA HIS A 568 33.89 -1.91 -5.10
C HIS A 568 32.36 -1.97 -5.05
N ASP A 569 31.74 -2.31 -6.18
CA ASP A 569 30.30 -2.46 -6.29
C ASP A 569 29.97 -3.91 -6.69
N PRO A 570 29.16 -4.64 -5.93
CA PRO A 570 28.76 -6.00 -6.30
C PRO A 570 27.84 -6.04 -7.54
N ARG A 571 27.31 -4.90 -7.99
CA ARG A 571 26.42 -4.79 -9.15
C ARG A 571 27.14 -4.44 -10.43
N THR A 572 26.56 -4.88 -11.55
CA THR A 572 26.90 -4.35 -12.86
C THR A 572 26.54 -2.85 -12.95
N PRO A 573 27.15 -2.05 -13.84
CA PRO A 573 26.77 -0.65 -14.01
C PRO A 573 25.28 -0.44 -14.30
N GLU A 574 24.66 -1.34 -15.06
CA GLU A 574 23.23 -1.29 -15.37
C GLU A 574 22.38 -1.58 -14.12
N ASP A 575 22.72 -2.63 -13.35
CA ASP A 575 22.01 -2.95 -12.11
C ASP A 575 22.20 -1.90 -11.03
N ARG A 576 23.39 -1.25 -10.96
CA ARG A 576 23.63 -0.09 -10.10
C ARG A 576 22.71 1.06 -10.49
N LEU A 577 22.60 1.39 -11.77
CA LEU A 577 21.69 2.44 -12.23
C LEU A 577 20.24 2.12 -11.85
N ARG A 578 19.78 0.89 -12.09
CA ARG A 578 18.44 0.43 -11.68
C ARG A 578 18.23 0.57 -10.18
N ARG A 579 19.22 0.19 -9.37
CA ARG A 579 19.18 0.29 -7.90
C ARG A 579 19.08 1.75 -7.46
N THR A 580 19.92 2.63 -7.98
CA THR A 580 19.90 4.08 -7.68
C THR A 580 18.54 4.70 -8.02
N LEU A 581 17.92 4.28 -9.13
CA LEU A 581 16.62 4.79 -9.56
C LEU A 581 15.42 4.06 -8.93
N ALA A 582 15.63 2.98 -8.17
CA ALA A 582 14.56 2.19 -7.57
C ALA A 582 13.72 2.96 -6.55
N VAL A 583 14.23 4.08 -6.01
CA VAL A 583 13.46 5.03 -5.19
C VAL A 583 12.23 5.54 -5.93
N GLY A 584 12.27 5.60 -7.27
CA GLY A 584 11.11 5.93 -8.10
C GLY A 584 9.90 5.00 -7.91
N GLN A 585 10.09 3.76 -7.43
CA GLN A 585 8.97 2.86 -7.13
C GLN A 585 8.04 3.40 -6.04
N ASP A 586 8.59 4.10 -5.03
CA ASP A 586 7.76 4.72 -3.99
C ASP A 586 6.83 5.75 -4.63
N LEU A 587 7.36 6.59 -5.53
CA LEU A 587 6.56 7.54 -6.31
C LEU A 587 5.52 6.82 -7.17
N TRP A 588 5.90 5.79 -7.92
CA TRP A 588 4.98 5.09 -8.82
C TRP A 588 3.86 4.35 -8.11
N GLY A 589 4.10 3.88 -6.87
CA GLY A 589 3.09 3.22 -6.05
C GLY A 589 2.09 4.20 -5.42
N VAL A 590 2.54 5.39 -5.00
CA VAL A 590 1.69 6.34 -4.26
C VAL A 590 1.06 7.44 -5.13
N LEU A 591 1.74 7.87 -6.20
CA LEU A 591 1.27 8.92 -7.11
C LEU A 591 -0.10 8.62 -7.74
N PRO A 592 -0.41 7.40 -8.21
CA PRO A 592 -1.74 7.07 -8.72
C PRO A 592 -2.88 7.44 -7.77
N THR A 593 -2.66 7.34 -6.45
CA THR A 593 -3.67 7.68 -5.44
C THR A 593 -3.96 9.18 -5.41
N ALA A 594 -2.91 10.00 -5.53
CA ALA A 594 -3.05 11.45 -5.59
C ALA A 594 -3.72 11.89 -6.89
N LEU A 595 -3.33 11.30 -8.02
CA LEU A 595 -3.94 11.56 -9.33
C LEU A 595 -5.43 11.19 -9.34
N ALA A 596 -5.78 10.03 -8.77
CA ALA A 596 -7.16 9.62 -8.59
C ALA A 596 -7.95 10.59 -7.70
N ALA A 597 -7.35 11.04 -6.58
CA ALA A 597 -7.97 12.01 -5.68
C ALA A 597 -8.24 13.36 -6.36
N LEU A 598 -7.28 13.88 -7.14
CA LEU A 598 -7.45 15.10 -7.92
C LEU A 598 -8.55 14.95 -8.97
N ALA A 599 -8.61 13.82 -9.67
CA ALA A 599 -9.66 13.54 -10.66
C ALA A 599 -11.05 13.48 -10.01
N ARG A 600 -11.19 12.77 -8.88
CA ARG A 600 -12.44 12.69 -8.10
C ARG A 600 -12.89 14.07 -7.63
N GLN A 601 -11.99 14.81 -6.99
CA GLN A 601 -12.31 16.15 -6.48
C GLN A 601 -12.67 17.12 -7.62
N SER A 602 -12.00 17.05 -8.76
CA SER A 602 -12.32 17.88 -9.93
C SER A 602 -13.71 17.58 -10.47
N ALA A 603 -14.08 16.31 -10.55
CA ALA A 603 -15.41 15.89 -10.98
C ALA A 603 -16.49 16.34 -9.99
N VAL A 604 -16.26 16.21 -8.68
CA VAL A 604 -17.17 16.72 -7.63
C VAL A 604 -17.39 18.22 -7.76
N LEU A 605 -16.31 19.01 -7.87
CA LEU A 605 -16.42 20.47 -8.02
C LEU A 605 -17.19 20.86 -9.28
N ALA A 606 -16.96 20.18 -10.40
CA ALA A 606 -17.67 20.45 -11.65
C ALA A 606 -19.16 20.04 -11.60
N VAL A 607 -19.50 18.97 -10.88
CA VAL A 607 -20.90 18.57 -10.62
C VAL A 607 -21.60 19.62 -9.76
N ARG A 608 -21.00 20.03 -8.63
CA ARG A 608 -21.54 21.08 -7.76
C ARG A 608 -21.75 22.39 -8.53
N HIS A 609 -20.75 22.82 -9.29
CA HIS A 609 -20.86 23.98 -10.17
C HIS A 609 -22.07 23.90 -11.11
N SER A 610 -22.22 22.75 -11.77
CA SER A 610 -23.24 22.57 -12.80
C SER A 610 -24.65 22.40 -12.22
N ARG A 611 -24.77 21.97 -10.96
CA ARG A 611 -26.04 21.86 -10.24
C ARG A 611 -26.61 23.23 -9.89
N HIS A 612 -25.75 24.20 -9.56
CA HIS A 612 -26.19 25.55 -9.16
C HIS A 612 -26.18 26.56 -10.31
N ARG A 613 -25.50 26.27 -11.42
CA ARG A 613 -25.43 27.18 -12.56
C ARG A 613 -26.64 27.02 -13.48
N GLU A 614 -27.53 28.00 -13.47
CA GLU A 614 -28.69 28.05 -14.37
C GLU A 614 -28.32 28.43 -15.81
N THR A 615 -29.09 27.89 -16.76
CA THR A 615 -29.01 28.28 -18.17
C THR A 615 -30.05 29.35 -18.53
N ARG A 616 -29.71 30.26 -19.43
CA ARG A 616 -30.66 31.15 -20.12
C ARG A 616 -30.98 30.69 -21.54
N ALA A 617 -30.52 29.49 -21.92
CA ALA A 617 -30.76 28.94 -23.25
C ALA A 617 -32.25 28.74 -23.51
N ALA A 618 -32.71 29.08 -24.72
CA ALA A 618 -34.11 29.00 -25.12
C ALA A 618 -34.73 27.60 -24.97
N LEU A 619 -33.91 26.55 -25.03
CA LEU A 619 -34.36 25.15 -24.92
C LEU A 619 -34.95 24.82 -23.54
N ALA A 620 -34.40 25.38 -22.46
CA ALA A 620 -34.85 25.13 -21.09
C ALA A 620 -34.42 26.26 -20.13
N PRO A 621 -34.98 27.48 -20.26
CA PRO A 621 -34.57 28.62 -19.45
C PRO A 621 -34.76 28.36 -17.95
N GLY A 622 -33.78 28.74 -17.13
CA GLY A 622 -33.81 28.57 -15.67
C GLY A 622 -33.48 27.15 -15.18
N SER A 623 -33.26 26.18 -16.09
CA SER A 623 -32.85 24.83 -15.68
C SER A 623 -31.37 24.80 -15.26
N PRO A 624 -30.99 23.96 -14.28
CA PRO A 624 -29.58 23.72 -13.97
C PRO A 624 -28.81 23.21 -15.18
N LEU A 625 -27.55 23.64 -15.34
CA LEU A 625 -26.69 23.18 -16.41
C LEU A 625 -26.52 21.65 -16.40
N LEU A 626 -26.53 21.04 -15.21
CA LEU A 626 -26.47 19.59 -15.01
C LEU A 626 -27.71 18.84 -15.56
N ALA A 627 -28.83 19.51 -15.81
CA ALA A 627 -30.00 18.89 -16.45
C ALA A 627 -29.75 18.56 -17.94
N HIS A 628 -28.77 19.20 -18.57
CA HIS A 628 -28.45 18.95 -19.97
C HIS A 628 -27.65 17.67 -20.15
N ARG A 629 -28.11 16.80 -21.05
CA ARG A 629 -27.48 15.49 -21.31
C ARG A 629 -26.00 15.59 -21.70
N SER A 630 -25.60 16.61 -22.45
CA SER A 630 -24.19 16.85 -22.80
C SER A 630 -23.32 17.12 -21.56
N GLN A 631 -23.86 17.83 -20.56
CA GLN A 631 -23.20 18.06 -19.27
C GLN A 631 -23.18 16.78 -18.43
N GLN A 632 -24.29 16.03 -18.38
CA GLN A 632 -24.36 14.75 -17.68
C GLN A 632 -23.34 13.74 -18.22
N ARG A 633 -23.29 13.55 -19.56
CA ARG A 633 -22.34 12.64 -20.21
C ARG A 633 -20.89 12.95 -19.85
N ALA A 634 -20.55 14.22 -19.76
CA ALA A 634 -19.20 14.66 -19.40
C ALA A 634 -18.90 14.40 -17.92
N LEU A 635 -19.78 14.83 -17.01
CA LEU A 635 -19.49 14.83 -15.57
C LEU A 635 -19.73 13.49 -14.90
N LEU A 636 -20.82 12.78 -15.24
CA LEU A 636 -21.02 11.39 -14.80
C LEU A 636 -19.91 10.48 -15.36
N GLY A 637 -19.50 10.76 -16.61
CA GLY A 637 -18.36 10.11 -17.22
C GLY A 637 -17.04 10.36 -16.50
N ALA A 638 -16.79 11.60 -16.06
CA ALA A 638 -15.62 11.96 -15.27
C ALA A 638 -15.59 11.26 -13.90
N LEU A 639 -16.73 11.15 -13.23
CA LEU A 639 -16.86 10.38 -11.97
C LEU A 639 -16.54 8.90 -12.19
N ALA A 640 -17.10 8.28 -13.24
CA ALA A 640 -16.81 6.90 -13.59
C ALA A 640 -15.33 6.66 -13.94
N ASP A 641 -14.75 7.51 -14.79
CA ASP A 641 -13.33 7.44 -15.15
C ASP A 641 -12.43 7.65 -13.90
N ALA A 642 -12.81 8.53 -12.97
CA ALA A 642 -12.08 8.75 -11.70
C ALA A 642 -12.20 7.57 -10.72
N PHE A 643 -13.33 6.84 -10.74
CA PHE A 643 -13.48 5.59 -9.98
C PHE A 643 -12.53 4.51 -10.52
N ALA A 644 -12.50 4.30 -11.84
CA ALA A 644 -11.58 3.38 -12.50
C ALA A 644 -10.11 3.68 -12.14
N LEU A 645 -9.75 4.97 -12.16
CA LEU A 645 -8.43 5.44 -11.75
C LEU A 645 -8.13 5.13 -10.26
N SER A 646 -9.15 5.16 -9.40
CA SER A 646 -9.03 4.82 -7.98
C SER A 646 -8.80 3.33 -7.75
N CYS A 647 -9.43 2.46 -8.56
CA CYS A 647 -9.17 1.01 -8.55
C CYS A 647 -7.71 0.70 -8.97
N ALA A 648 -7.24 1.31 -10.05
CA ALA A 648 -5.85 1.19 -10.49
C ALA A 648 -4.86 1.72 -9.42
N ALA A 649 -5.19 2.83 -8.77
CA ALA A 649 -4.38 3.37 -7.69
C ALA A 649 -4.31 2.43 -6.47
N ALA A 650 -5.41 1.79 -6.09
CA ALA A 650 -5.42 0.80 -5.02
C ALA A 650 -4.49 -0.38 -5.36
N ARG A 651 -4.49 -0.85 -6.62
CA ARG A 651 -3.59 -1.90 -7.05
C ARG A 651 -2.12 -1.48 -7.04
N ALA A 652 -1.82 -0.25 -7.45
CA ALA A 652 -0.46 0.28 -7.39
C ALA A 652 0.09 0.31 -5.95
N ARG A 653 -0.73 0.68 -4.96
CA ARG A 653 -0.35 0.63 -3.53
C ARG A 653 -0.10 -0.79 -3.04
N GLU A 654 -0.96 -1.75 -3.40
CA GLU A 654 -0.78 -3.17 -3.06
C GLU A 654 0.53 -3.73 -3.64
N LEU A 655 0.84 -3.39 -4.89
CA LEU A 655 2.08 -3.81 -5.55
C LEU A 655 3.31 -3.16 -4.92
N LEU A 656 3.22 -1.90 -4.47
CA LEU A 656 4.30 -1.25 -3.74
C LEU A 656 4.53 -1.93 -2.39
N ALA A 657 3.46 -2.29 -1.66
CA ALA A 657 3.56 -3.06 -0.42
C ALA A 657 4.31 -4.38 -0.66
N ALA A 658 3.89 -5.14 -1.68
CA ALA A 658 4.50 -6.43 -2.02
C ALA A 658 5.93 -6.30 -2.58
N ALA A 659 6.24 -5.25 -3.33
CA ALA A 659 7.59 -5.03 -3.87
C ALA A 659 8.62 -4.73 -2.78
N ARG A 660 8.19 -4.17 -1.64
CA ARG A 660 9.06 -3.94 -0.47
C ARG A 660 9.44 -5.25 0.25
N GLU A 661 8.76 -6.35 -0.06
CA GLU A 661 9.02 -7.69 0.49
C GLU A 661 9.90 -8.56 -0.42
N SER A 662 10.27 -8.12 -1.64
CA SER A 662 11.06 -8.90 -2.61
C SER A 662 12.05 -8.02 -3.38
N ASP A 663 13.35 -8.18 -3.10
CA ASP A 663 14.44 -7.68 -3.94
C ASP A 663 14.68 -8.68 -5.07
N ALA A 664 14.00 -8.54 -6.20
CA ALA A 664 14.31 -9.36 -7.38
C ALA A 664 14.64 -8.55 -8.63
N ALA A 665 15.61 -9.07 -9.36
CA ALA A 665 16.20 -8.51 -10.57
C ALA A 665 15.18 -8.32 -11.71
N GLY A 666 15.34 -7.22 -12.43
CA GLY A 666 14.48 -6.81 -13.54
C GLY A 666 14.97 -7.25 -14.93
N ALA A 667 14.09 -7.17 -15.91
CA ALA A 667 14.35 -7.45 -17.34
C ALA A 667 15.37 -6.47 -17.96
N GLU A 668 15.94 -6.80 -19.12
CA GLU A 668 16.86 -5.93 -19.86
C GLU A 668 16.23 -4.57 -20.20
N SER A 669 17.00 -3.49 -20.03
CA SER A 669 16.53 -2.12 -20.30
C SER A 669 16.83 -1.66 -21.74
N GLY A 670 15.95 -0.84 -22.30
CA GLY A 670 15.99 -0.42 -23.71
C GLY A 670 16.29 1.05 -23.90
N PHE A 671 15.26 1.89 -23.75
CA PHE A 671 15.33 3.35 -23.83
C PHE A 671 15.42 4.02 -22.46
N ALA A 672 14.93 3.33 -21.43
CA ALA A 672 15.03 3.74 -20.05
C ALA A 672 14.91 2.56 -19.06
N PRO A 673 15.30 2.74 -17.79
CA PRO A 673 15.39 1.62 -16.86
C PRO A 673 14.08 1.36 -16.10
N TRP A 674 13.01 2.15 -16.29
CA TRP A 674 11.86 2.14 -15.38
C TRP A 674 11.01 0.87 -15.47
N ALA A 675 10.79 0.35 -16.67
CA ALA A 675 10.10 -0.93 -16.86
C ALA A 675 10.90 -2.10 -16.25
N ALA A 676 12.24 -2.01 -16.26
CA ALA A 676 13.12 -2.96 -15.59
C ALA A 676 13.07 -2.82 -14.06
N VAL A 677 12.98 -1.59 -13.53
CA VAL A 677 12.86 -1.34 -12.08
C VAL A 677 11.53 -1.86 -11.53
N SER A 678 10.40 -1.55 -12.18
CA SER A 678 9.12 -2.18 -11.87
C SER A 678 8.15 -1.99 -13.04
N ARG A 679 7.97 -3.05 -13.81
CA ARG A 679 7.07 -3.07 -14.96
C ARG A 679 5.63 -2.64 -14.63
N PRO A 680 4.93 -3.21 -13.62
CA PRO A 680 3.55 -2.82 -13.38
C PRO A 680 3.44 -1.41 -12.77
N LEU A 681 4.33 -1.01 -11.84
CA LEU A 681 4.24 0.31 -11.20
C LEU A 681 4.51 1.45 -12.20
N SER A 682 5.52 1.29 -13.06
CA SER A 682 5.78 2.28 -14.13
C SER A 682 4.61 2.39 -15.11
N ALA A 683 3.96 1.27 -15.46
CA ALA A 683 2.74 1.26 -16.27
C ALA A 683 1.58 2.00 -15.59
N TYR A 684 1.33 1.75 -14.29
CA TYR A 684 0.32 2.48 -13.53
C TYR A 684 0.62 3.96 -13.47
N LYS A 685 1.86 4.36 -13.21
CA LYS A 685 2.26 5.77 -13.22
C LYS A 685 1.91 6.44 -14.55
N ALA A 686 2.30 5.84 -15.67
CA ALA A 686 2.09 6.41 -17.00
C ALA A 686 0.59 6.49 -17.35
N HIS A 687 -0.16 5.42 -17.10
CA HIS A 687 -1.60 5.39 -17.37
C HIS A 687 -2.39 6.37 -16.49
N CYS A 688 -2.07 6.41 -15.20
CA CYS A 688 -2.81 7.25 -14.25
C CYS A 688 -2.55 8.75 -14.49
N ALA A 689 -1.35 9.13 -14.93
CA ALA A 689 -1.02 10.52 -15.26
C ALA A 689 -1.88 11.03 -16.42
N ASP A 690 -1.90 10.29 -17.53
CA ASP A 690 -2.71 10.63 -18.72
C ASP A 690 -4.21 10.73 -18.39
N GLU A 691 -4.76 9.71 -17.71
CA GLU A 691 -6.19 9.67 -17.44
C GLU A 691 -6.60 10.78 -16.46
N ALA A 692 -5.80 11.04 -15.42
CA ALA A 692 -6.05 12.14 -14.51
C ALA A 692 -6.02 13.49 -15.21
N GLU A 693 -5.00 13.77 -16.03
CA GLU A 693 -4.91 15.00 -16.81
C GLU A 693 -6.17 15.18 -17.69
N ARG A 694 -6.56 14.13 -18.42
CA ARG A 694 -7.74 14.14 -19.29
C ARG A 694 -9.03 14.41 -18.52
N ILE A 695 -9.25 13.72 -17.39
CA ILE A 695 -10.44 13.87 -16.56
C ILE A 695 -10.52 15.30 -15.99
N ILE A 696 -9.42 15.79 -15.43
CA ILE A 696 -9.37 17.13 -14.82
C ILE A 696 -9.58 18.21 -15.89
N ALA A 697 -8.94 18.07 -17.05
CA ALA A 697 -9.11 19.00 -18.17
C ALA A 697 -10.57 19.07 -18.65
N GLU A 698 -11.27 17.92 -18.69
CA GLU A 698 -12.70 17.90 -19.02
C GLU A 698 -13.53 18.60 -17.96
N CYS A 699 -13.31 18.31 -16.68
CA CYS A 699 -14.00 18.99 -15.57
C CYS A 699 -13.78 20.52 -15.62
N GLN A 700 -12.55 20.94 -15.91
CA GLN A 700 -12.18 22.34 -16.07
C GLN A 700 -12.96 23.00 -17.21
N ARG A 701 -12.98 22.39 -18.40
CA ARG A 701 -13.75 22.89 -19.55
C ARG A 701 -15.24 23.00 -19.24
N ARG A 702 -15.80 22.03 -18.50
CA ARG A 702 -17.23 21.99 -18.13
C ARG A 702 -17.63 23.03 -17.10
N CYS A 703 -16.67 23.60 -16.37
CA CYS A 703 -16.88 24.77 -15.51
C CYS A 703 -16.81 26.11 -16.28
N GLY A 704 -16.46 26.10 -17.57
CA GLY A 704 -16.26 27.30 -18.36
C GLY A 704 -15.16 28.20 -17.78
N HIS A 705 -15.36 29.52 -17.81
CA HIS A 705 -14.35 30.47 -17.34
C HIS A 705 -14.03 30.33 -15.84
N ALA A 706 -15.01 29.89 -15.03
CA ALA A 706 -14.80 29.62 -13.61
C ALA A 706 -13.79 28.48 -13.38
N GLY A 707 -13.62 27.56 -14.35
CA GLY A 707 -12.59 26.53 -14.27
C GLY A 707 -11.15 27.07 -14.38
N LEU A 708 -10.96 28.31 -14.83
CA LEU A 708 -9.65 28.95 -14.91
C LEU A 708 -9.27 29.72 -13.64
N ALA A 709 -10.20 29.92 -12.71
CA ALA A 709 -9.93 30.68 -11.49
C ALA A 709 -9.06 29.87 -10.50
N ASP A 710 -7.96 30.46 -10.05
CA ASP A 710 -7.01 29.82 -9.12
C ASP A 710 -7.62 29.47 -7.77
N GLY A 711 -8.69 30.16 -7.35
CA GLY A 711 -9.46 29.83 -6.16
C GLY A 711 -10.09 28.44 -6.21
N ASN A 712 -10.45 27.98 -7.42
CA ASN A 712 -11.13 26.71 -7.68
C ASN A 712 -10.15 25.57 -7.96
N ARG A 713 -8.86 25.90 -8.13
CA ARG A 713 -7.70 24.98 -8.18
C ARG A 713 -7.69 23.97 -9.32
N LEU A 714 -8.71 23.90 -10.18
CA LEU A 714 -8.75 22.99 -11.33
C LEU A 714 -7.54 23.17 -12.26
N ALA A 715 -7.10 24.43 -12.48
CA ALA A 715 -5.87 24.70 -13.24
C ALA A 715 -4.62 24.12 -12.57
N GLY A 716 -4.51 24.23 -11.24
CA GLY A 716 -3.41 23.66 -10.46
C GLY A 716 -3.45 22.12 -10.40
N TYR A 717 -4.64 21.52 -10.28
CA TYR A 717 -4.84 20.07 -10.35
C TYR A 717 -4.41 19.53 -11.71
N HIS A 718 -4.81 20.21 -12.78
CA HIS A 718 -4.42 19.86 -14.14
C HIS A 718 -2.89 19.98 -14.33
N GLY A 719 -2.31 21.09 -13.88
CA GLY A 719 -0.87 21.32 -13.97
C GLY A 719 -0.03 20.31 -13.17
N PHE A 720 -0.53 19.87 -12.01
CA PHE A 720 0.10 18.80 -11.23
C PHE A 720 0.05 17.46 -11.96
N ALA A 721 -1.12 17.04 -12.46
CA ALA A 721 -1.24 15.79 -13.21
C ALA A 721 -0.31 15.79 -14.44
N ARG A 722 -0.35 16.87 -15.22
CA ARG A 722 0.50 17.06 -16.41
C ARG A 722 2.00 17.08 -16.09
N SER A 723 2.40 17.57 -14.92
CA SER A 723 3.83 17.59 -14.54
C SER A 723 4.43 16.19 -14.44
N PHE A 724 3.61 15.17 -14.18
CA PHE A 724 4.02 13.78 -14.13
C PHE A 724 3.97 13.07 -15.47
N ASP A 725 3.68 13.74 -16.59
CA ASP A 725 3.98 13.14 -17.89
C ASP A 725 5.52 12.99 -18.06
N PRO A 726 6.33 14.07 -17.96
CA PRO A 726 7.79 13.97 -18.01
C PRO A 726 8.44 13.60 -16.66
N ALA A 727 7.83 13.93 -15.52
CA ALA A 727 8.42 13.66 -14.20
C ALA A 727 8.18 12.23 -13.71
N GLY A 728 9.10 11.73 -12.88
CA GLY A 728 9.02 10.35 -12.36
C GLY A 728 9.27 9.29 -13.43
N GLY A 729 9.95 9.64 -14.53
CA GLY A 729 10.17 8.81 -15.71
C GLY A 729 9.15 9.17 -16.80
N ASP A 730 9.63 9.54 -17.99
CA ASP A 730 8.77 10.02 -19.07
C ASP A 730 7.76 8.94 -19.50
N SER A 731 6.46 9.27 -19.51
CA SER A 731 5.41 8.28 -19.77
C SER A 731 5.50 7.68 -21.17
N ARG A 732 5.96 8.43 -22.17
CA ARG A 732 6.12 7.93 -23.54
C ARG A 732 7.30 6.95 -23.63
N LEU A 733 8.42 7.28 -23.02
CA LEU A 733 9.58 6.39 -22.95
C LEU A 733 9.26 5.11 -22.14
N ILE A 734 8.50 5.21 -21.03
CA ILE A 734 7.98 4.04 -20.30
C ILE A 734 7.20 3.13 -21.25
N ARG A 735 6.28 3.67 -22.07
CA ARG A 735 5.48 2.87 -23.01
C ARG A 735 6.34 2.19 -24.08
N TYR A 736 7.39 2.85 -24.58
CA TYR A 736 8.34 2.22 -25.52
C TYR A 736 9.01 0.99 -24.90
N ASP A 737 9.50 1.12 -23.67
CA ASP A 737 10.15 0.01 -22.99
C ASP A 737 9.18 -1.12 -22.65
N LEU A 738 7.96 -0.78 -22.21
CA LEU A 738 6.91 -1.77 -21.98
C LEU A 738 6.60 -2.55 -23.26
N GLY A 739 6.39 -1.85 -24.39
CA GLY A 739 6.11 -2.49 -25.68
C GLY A 739 7.25 -3.40 -26.15
N ARG A 740 8.50 -2.97 -25.96
CA ARG A 740 9.69 -3.79 -26.28
C ARG A 740 9.79 -5.02 -25.39
N ALA A 741 9.62 -4.86 -24.07
CA ALA A 741 9.73 -5.95 -23.11
C ALA A 741 8.66 -7.03 -23.33
N LEU A 742 7.42 -6.62 -23.61
CA LEU A 742 6.31 -7.55 -23.90
C LEU A 742 6.56 -8.43 -25.13
N LEU A 743 7.34 -7.93 -26.09
CA LEU A 743 7.69 -8.70 -27.29
C LEU A 743 8.58 -9.91 -26.98
N ALA A 744 9.47 -9.78 -25.99
CA ALA A 744 10.42 -10.82 -25.61
C ALA A 744 9.76 -12.01 -24.87
N GLU A 745 8.60 -11.78 -24.24
CA GLU A 745 7.93 -12.76 -23.39
C GLU A 745 6.78 -13.52 -24.07
N ALA A 746 6.32 -13.02 -25.22
CA ALA A 746 5.12 -13.54 -25.85
C ALA A 746 5.41 -14.84 -26.65
N GLY A 747 4.86 -15.96 -26.18
CA GLY A 747 4.87 -17.25 -26.87
C GLY A 747 3.85 -17.36 -28.02
N PRO A 748 3.92 -18.41 -28.85
CA PRO A 748 2.94 -18.66 -29.90
C PRO A 748 1.59 -19.11 -29.30
N GLY A 749 0.52 -18.37 -29.58
CA GLY A 749 -0.84 -18.68 -29.13
C GLY A 749 -1.88 -17.93 -29.97
N GLY A 750 -3.13 -18.37 -29.96
CA GLY A 750 -4.23 -17.66 -30.62
C GLY A 750 -4.70 -16.42 -29.83
N PRO A 751 -5.50 -15.54 -30.45
CA PRO A 751 -6.06 -14.39 -29.76
C PRO A 751 -6.97 -14.83 -28.61
N PRO A 752 -6.90 -14.17 -27.44
CA PRO A 752 -7.78 -14.50 -26.33
C PRO A 752 -9.26 -14.29 -26.71
N PRO A 753 -10.16 -15.14 -26.16
CA PRO A 753 -11.59 -14.99 -26.38
C PRO A 753 -12.11 -13.71 -25.71
N VAL A 754 -13.16 -13.14 -26.28
CA VAL A 754 -13.83 -11.93 -25.78
C VAL A 754 -15.31 -12.28 -25.56
N PRO A 755 -15.90 -12.01 -24.38
CA PRO A 755 -17.32 -12.17 -24.15
C PRO A 755 -18.17 -11.40 -25.17
N ALA A 756 -19.37 -11.88 -25.47
CA ALA A 756 -20.26 -11.18 -26.42
C ALA A 756 -21.01 -10.00 -25.78
N ASP A 757 -21.23 -10.05 -24.46
CA ASP A 757 -22.01 -9.05 -23.75
C ASP A 757 -21.14 -7.87 -23.28
N LEU A 758 -21.47 -6.66 -23.75
CA LEU A 758 -20.87 -5.40 -23.28
C LEU A 758 -21.14 -5.16 -21.78
N GLY A 759 -22.18 -5.81 -21.25
CA GLY A 759 -22.58 -5.87 -19.84
C GLY A 759 -21.59 -6.59 -18.92
N ASP A 760 -20.81 -7.54 -19.45
CA ASP A 760 -19.94 -8.41 -18.67
C ASP A 760 -18.74 -7.63 -18.10
N PRO A 761 -18.50 -7.64 -16.77
CA PRO A 761 -17.35 -6.99 -16.16
C PRO A 761 -15.98 -7.45 -16.70
N GLY A 762 -15.91 -8.66 -17.25
CA GLY A 762 -14.74 -9.23 -17.91
C GLY A 762 -14.60 -8.87 -19.40
N TRP A 763 -15.62 -8.26 -20.02
CA TRP A 763 -15.60 -7.91 -21.44
C TRP A 763 -14.44 -6.96 -21.80
N TRP A 764 -14.37 -5.82 -21.12
CA TRP A 764 -13.38 -4.79 -21.44
C TRP A 764 -11.92 -5.25 -21.22
N PRO A 765 -11.57 -5.90 -20.09
CA PRO A 765 -10.27 -6.55 -19.94
C PRO A 765 -9.92 -7.53 -21.06
N ALA A 766 -10.89 -8.36 -21.49
CA ALA A 766 -10.68 -9.34 -22.56
C ALA A 766 -10.43 -8.67 -23.92
N VAL A 767 -11.15 -7.58 -24.24
CA VAL A 767 -10.91 -6.78 -25.45
C VAL A 767 -9.48 -6.25 -25.46
N LEU A 768 -9.01 -5.69 -24.35
CA LEU A 768 -7.64 -5.17 -24.25
C LEU A 768 -6.59 -6.28 -24.28
N ALA A 769 -6.86 -7.46 -23.71
CA ALA A 769 -5.99 -8.62 -23.85
C ALA A 769 -5.87 -9.06 -25.31
N ARG A 770 -6.99 -9.09 -26.05
CA ARG A 770 -6.98 -9.37 -27.50
C ARG A 770 -6.23 -8.29 -28.26
N HIS A 771 -6.43 -7.02 -27.93
CA HIS A 771 -5.73 -5.90 -28.56
C HIS A 771 -4.22 -5.99 -28.36
N GLN A 772 -3.79 -6.23 -27.12
CA GLN A 772 -2.38 -6.41 -26.77
C GLN A 772 -1.77 -7.56 -27.56
N HIS A 773 -2.47 -8.70 -27.68
CA HIS A 773 -2.03 -9.83 -28.49
C HIS A 773 -1.87 -9.44 -29.97
N THR A 774 -2.87 -8.80 -30.58
CA THR A 774 -2.82 -8.36 -31.99
C THR A 774 -1.63 -7.42 -32.25
N LEU A 775 -1.41 -6.44 -31.37
CA LEU A 775 -0.29 -5.50 -31.49
C LEU A 775 1.06 -6.21 -31.34
N THR A 776 1.17 -7.14 -30.39
CA THR A 776 2.41 -7.91 -30.16
C THR A 776 2.78 -8.73 -31.38
N ASP A 777 1.81 -9.42 -31.98
CA ASP A 777 2.02 -10.23 -33.18
C ASP A 777 2.41 -9.38 -34.40
N TRP A 778 1.78 -8.22 -34.55
CA TRP A 778 2.16 -7.28 -35.60
C TRP A 778 3.58 -6.77 -35.42
N LEU A 779 3.94 -6.34 -34.20
CA LEU A 779 5.28 -5.86 -33.88
C LEU A 779 6.33 -6.94 -34.09
N ARG A 780 6.07 -8.19 -33.68
CA ARG A 780 6.99 -9.33 -33.88
C ARG A 780 7.34 -9.54 -35.34
N ARG A 781 6.35 -9.49 -36.23
CA ARG A 781 6.57 -9.62 -37.67
C ARG A 781 7.37 -8.43 -38.21
N ALA A 782 6.99 -7.21 -37.83
CA ALA A 782 7.63 -5.98 -38.29
C ALA A 782 9.10 -5.85 -37.85
N THR A 783 9.41 -6.26 -36.61
CA THR A 783 10.79 -6.29 -36.09
C THR A 783 11.62 -7.38 -36.77
N ALA A 784 11.07 -8.59 -36.92
CA ALA A 784 11.76 -9.70 -37.59
C ALA A 784 12.06 -9.38 -39.06
N GLU A 785 11.13 -8.73 -39.78
CA GLU A 785 11.34 -8.31 -41.16
C GLU A 785 12.48 -7.29 -41.28
N ARG A 786 12.51 -6.29 -40.41
CA ARG A 786 13.55 -5.24 -40.41
C ARG A 786 14.92 -5.75 -40.00
N ALA A 787 14.98 -6.74 -39.11
CA ALA A 787 16.24 -7.32 -38.64
C ALA A 787 16.98 -8.15 -39.73
N ARG A 788 16.29 -8.61 -40.79
CA ARG A 788 16.87 -9.49 -41.82
C ARG A 788 18.01 -8.88 -42.65
N GLY A 789 18.23 -7.57 -42.58
CA GLY A 789 19.26 -6.86 -43.35
C GLY A 789 20.52 -6.45 -42.59
N GLY A 790 20.75 -6.97 -41.38
CA GLY A 790 21.88 -6.51 -40.53
C GLY A 790 21.69 -5.11 -39.95
N ALA A 791 20.45 -4.61 -39.95
CA ALA A 791 20.08 -3.31 -39.40
C ALA A 791 20.44 -3.20 -37.91
N THR A 792 20.92 -2.03 -37.51
CA THR A 792 21.21 -1.73 -36.10
C THR A 792 19.92 -1.75 -35.25
N PRO A 793 20.01 -1.94 -33.93
CA PRO A 793 18.83 -1.88 -33.05
C PRO A 793 18.03 -0.58 -33.21
N PHE A 794 18.71 0.55 -33.44
CA PHE A 794 18.05 1.83 -33.68
C PHE A 794 17.27 1.85 -34.99
N GLU A 795 17.85 1.38 -36.11
CA GLU A 795 17.16 1.32 -37.40
C GLU A 795 15.95 0.37 -37.37
N VAL A 796 16.03 -0.71 -36.59
CA VAL A 796 14.91 -1.64 -36.40
C VAL A 796 13.78 -0.98 -35.59
N TRP A 797 14.11 -0.37 -34.45
CA TRP A 797 13.10 0.10 -33.51
C TRP A 797 12.57 1.50 -33.77
N ASN A 798 13.38 2.43 -34.29
CA ASN A 798 13.01 3.83 -34.45
C ASN A 798 11.69 4.02 -35.26
N PRO A 799 11.49 3.34 -36.41
CA PRO A 799 10.23 3.44 -37.15
C PRO A 799 9.04 2.73 -36.47
N LEU A 800 9.30 1.92 -35.45
CA LEU A 800 8.31 1.12 -34.74
C LEU A 800 7.96 1.69 -33.36
N LEU A 801 8.57 2.79 -32.92
CA LEU A 801 8.41 3.34 -31.58
C LEU A 801 6.96 3.68 -31.24
N ASP A 802 6.22 4.33 -32.13
CA ASP A 802 4.81 4.65 -31.88
C ASP A 802 3.95 3.40 -31.71
N ARG A 803 4.29 2.31 -32.41
CA ARG A 803 3.62 1.01 -32.26
C ARG A 803 4.02 0.31 -30.98
N ALA A 804 5.29 0.40 -30.58
CA ALA A 804 5.74 -0.08 -29.27
C ALA A 804 5.04 0.68 -28.14
N ALA A 805 4.90 2.01 -28.25
CA ALA A 805 4.13 2.80 -27.31
C ALA A 805 2.66 2.41 -27.27
N GLU A 806 2.04 2.15 -28.42
CA GLU A 806 0.65 1.66 -28.50
C GLU A 806 0.48 0.33 -27.77
N LEU A 807 1.42 -0.61 -27.93
CA LEU A 807 1.43 -1.88 -27.19
C LEU A 807 1.64 -1.66 -25.69
N GLY A 808 2.58 -0.81 -25.29
CA GLY A 808 2.82 -0.45 -23.89
C GLY A 808 1.61 0.22 -23.24
N ALA A 809 0.91 1.10 -23.97
CA ALA A 809 -0.32 1.74 -23.53
C ALA A 809 -1.47 0.73 -23.41
N ALA A 810 -1.62 -0.20 -24.37
CA ALA A 810 -2.62 -1.27 -24.31
C ALA A 810 -2.41 -2.17 -23.10
N TYR A 811 -1.15 -2.50 -22.77
CA TYR A 811 -0.81 -3.23 -21.55
C TYR A 811 -1.18 -2.46 -20.28
N ALA A 812 -0.80 -1.19 -20.18
CA ALA A 812 -1.11 -0.37 -19.01
C ALA A 812 -2.62 -0.18 -18.82
N ALA A 813 -3.36 0.06 -19.92
CA ALA A 813 -4.82 0.13 -19.91
C ALA A 813 -5.46 -1.20 -19.52
N ARG A 814 -4.90 -2.35 -19.95
CA ARG A 814 -5.40 -3.68 -19.57
C ARG A 814 -5.26 -3.91 -18.07
N LEU A 815 -4.12 -3.55 -17.47
CA LEU A 815 -3.93 -3.65 -16.03
C LEU A 815 -5.02 -2.88 -15.28
N ALA A 816 -5.24 -1.61 -15.65
CA ALA A 816 -6.28 -0.79 -15.04
C ALA A 816 -7.69 -1.36 -15.28
N ALA A 817 -7.98 -1.88 -16.48
CA ALA A 817 -9.26 -2.52 -16.78
C ALA A 817 -9.51 -3.77 -15.92
N GLU A 818 -8.48 -4.58 -15.68
CA GLU A 818 -8.55 -5.76 -14.81
C GLU A 818 -8.74 -5.40 -13.33
N ASP A 819 -8.32 -4.21 -12.92
CA ASP A 819 -8.50 -3.72 -11.55
C ASP A 819 -9.95 -3.37 -11.21
N LEU A 820 -10.77 -3.00 -12.20
CA LEU A 820 -12.19 -2.69 -11.97
C LEU A 820 -12.99 -3.88 -11.42
N PRO A 821 -13.11 -5.01 -12.16
CA PRO A 821 -13.87 -6.17 -11.66
C PRO A 821 -13.22 -6.77 -10.42
N ARG A 822 -11.89 -6.68 -10.29
CA ARG A 822 -11.16 -7.11 -9.08
C ARG A 822 -11.55 -6.27 -7.85
N ALA A 823 -11.62 -4.95 -8.01
CA ALA A 823 -12.01 -4.05 -6.93
C ALA A 823 -13.49 -4.25 -6.56
N LEU A 824 -14.39 -4.34 -7.55
CA LEU A 824 -15.81 -4.62 -7.31
C LEU A 824 -16.01 -5.92 -6.54
N ALA A 825 -15.31 -6.99 -6.91
CA ALA A 825 -15.40 -8.27 -6.20
C ALA A 825 -14.89 -8.23 -4.75
N ALA A 826 -14.15 -7.18 -4.37
CA ALA A 826 -13.65 -6.96 -3.02
C ALA A 826 -14.48 -5.94 -2.22
N LEU A 827 -15.43 -5.26 -2.85
CA LEU A 827 -16.36 -4.33 -2.20
C LEU A 827 -17.68 -5.04 -1.88
N PRO A 828 -18.43 -4.60 -0.86
CA PRO A 828 -19.82 -4.98 -0.70
C PRO A 828 -20.64 -4.61 -1.94
N PRO A 829 -21.64 -5.42 -2.34
CA PRO A 829 -22.51 -5.09 -3.47
C PRO A 829 -23.18 -3.72 -3.27
N ASP A 830 -22.98 -2.82 -4.23
CA ASP A 830 -23.49 -1.45 -4.19
C ASP A 830 -23.74 -0.93 -5.61
N GLY A 831 -24.99 -0.54 -5.87
CA GLY A 831 -25.44 -0.12 -7.20
C GLY A 831 -24.69 1.10 -7.75
N ALA A 832 -24.17 1.98 -6.88
CA ALA A 832 -23.38 3.14 -7.32
C ALA A 832 -22.00 2.71 -7.84
N THR A 833 -21.30 1.83 -7.11
CA THR A 833 -19.99 1.31 -7.55
C THR A 833 -20.10 0.44 -8.81
N ASP A 834 -21.15 -0.36 -8.94
CA ASP A 834 -21.44 -1.15 -10.14
C ASP A 834 -21.69 -0.24 -11.35
N ALA A 835 -22.52 0.80 -11.18
CA ALA A 835 -22.81 1.77 -12.23
C ALA A 835 -21.56 2.56 -12.67
N LEU A 836 -20.72 2.98 -11.72
CA LEU A 836 -19.45 3.66 -11.99
C LEU A 836 -18.50 2.77 -12.81
N ALA A 837 -18.25 1.54 -12.35
CA ALA A 837 -17.33 0.63 -13.01
C ALA A 837 -17.79 0.27 -14.42
N HIS A 838 -19.06 -0.05 -14.58
CA HIS A 838 -19.61 -0.42 -15.88
C HIS A 838 -19.56 0.76 -16.87
N LEU A 839 -19.94 1.97 -16.44
CA LEU A 839 -19.84 3.16 -17.29
C LEU A 839 -18.39 3.48 -17.66
N ALA A 840 -17.44 3.32 -16.74
CA ALA A 840 -16.02 3.57 -17.00
C ALA A 840 -15.45 2.63 -18.08
N ALA A 841 -15.80 1.34 -18.02
CA ALA A 841 -15.39 0.35 -19.03
C ALA A 841 -15.92 0.69 -20.43
N LEU A 842 -17.22 1.00 -20.55
CA LEU A 842 -17.82 1.38 -21.83
C LEU A 842 -17.21 2.67 -22.39
N ARG A 843 -16.95 3.66 -21.55
CA ARG A 843 -16.32 4.92 -21.97
C ARG A 843 -14.88 4.73 -22.41
N ALA A 844 -14.12 3.86 -21.76
CA ALA A 844 -12.77 3.52 -22.19
C ALA A 844 -12.78 2.83 -23.56
N ALA A 845 -13.75 1.93 -23.79
CA ALA A 845 -13.95 1.29 -25.09
C ALA A 845 -14.32 2.30 -26.19
N ASP A 846 -15.24 3.22 -25.92
CA ASP A 846 -15.67 4.26 -26.88
C ASP A 846 -14.50 5.15 -27.32
N ARG A 847 -13.68 5.62 -26.36
CA ARG A 847 -12.49 6.44 -26.65
C ARG A 847 -11.45 5.71 -27.52
N THR A 848 -11.41 4.39 -27.47
CA THR A 848 -10.40 3.56 -28.17
C THR A 848 -10.95 2.80 -29.37
N ALA A 849 -12.25 2.91 -29.66
CA ALA A 849 -12.95 2.19 -30.73
C ALA A 849 -12.24 2.30 -32.08
N GLY A 850 -11.76 3.50 -32.44
CA GLY A 850 -11.02 3.70 -33.69
C GLY A 850 -9.75 2.86 -33.80
N ALA A 851 -8.98 2.73 -32.70
CA ALA A 851 -7.77 1.90 -32.68
C ALA A 851 -8.13 0.40 -32.74
N LEU A 852 -9.16 -0.02 -32.00
CA LEU A 852 -9.64 -1.40 -31.97
C LEU A 852 -10.12 -1.86 -33.36
N LEU A 853 -10.84 -1.01 -34.09
CA LEU A 853 -11.30 -1.26 -35.45
C LEU A 853 -10.15 -1.27 -36.46
N ARG A 854 -9.24 -0.29 -36.37
CA ARG A 854 -8.06 -0.19 -37.26
C ARG A 854 -7.22 -1.46 -37.24
N HIS A 855 -7.05 -2.05 -36.06
CA HIS A 855 -6.26 -3.28 -35.87
C HIS A 855 -7.08 -4.56 -36.00
N ARG A 856 -8.38 -4.46 -36.32
CA ARG A 856 -9.31 -5.60 -36.40
C ARG A 856 -9.35 -6.43 -35.11
N THR A 857 -9.12 -5.78 -33.96
CA THR A 857 -9.33 -6.39 -32.65
C THR A 857 -10.80 -6.65 -32.40
N LEU A 858 -11.64 -5.71 -32.85
CA LEU A 858 -13.10 -5.83 -32.92
C LEU A 858 -13.56 -5.51 -34.34
N ALA A 859 -14.66 -6.13 -34.75
CA ALA A 859 -15.42 -5.79 -35.95
C ALA A 859 -16.46 -4.70 -35.63
N PRO A 860 -16.93 -3.92 -36.64
CA PRO A 860 -17.97 -2.92 -36.44
C PRO A 860 -19.24 -3.47 -35.77
N GLY A 861 -19.62 -4.72 -36.08
CA GLY A 861 -20.78 -5.38 -35.47
C GLY A 861 -20.61 -5.71 -33.98
N GLU A 862 -19.37 -5.89 -33.49
CA GLU A 862 -19.09 -6.16 -32.07
C GLU A 862 -19.18 -4.89 -31.20
N LEU A 863 -19.18 -3.71 -31.83
CA LEU A 863 -19.43 -2.42 -31.17
C LEU A 863 -20.88 -1.95 -31.35
N ALA A 864 -21.72 -2.72 -32.04
CA ALA A 864 -23.12 -2.41 -32.24
C ALA A 864 -23.82 -2.31 -30.88
N GLY A 865 -24.45 -1.16 -30.61
CA GLY A 865 -25.15 -0.91 -29.35
C GLY A 865 -24.30 -0.31 -28.23
N LEU A 866 -23.00 -0.03 -28.45
CA LEU A 866 -22.15 0.68 -27.47
C LEU A 866 -22.76 2.03 -27.05
N GLU A 867 -23.26 2.81 -28.01
CA GLU A 867 -23.92 4.10 -27.73
C GLU A 867 -25.13 3.92 -26.81
N ASN A 868 -25.99 2.94 -27.09
CA ASN A 868 -27.15 2.64 -26.23
C ASN A 868 -26.73 2.14 -24.84
N ALA A 869 -25.64 1.37 -24.75
CA ALA A 869 -25.10 0.90 -23.48
C ALA A 869 -24.54 2.06 -22.64
N LEU A 870 -23.86 3.02 -23.28
CA LEU A 870 -23.39 4.26 -22.65
C LEU A 870 -24.57 5.07 -22.09
N GLU A 871 -25.63 5.28 -22.86
CA GLU A 871 -26.82 6.01 -22.40
C GLU A 871 -27.45 5.35 -21.17
N ARG A 872 -27.64 4.03 -21.20
CA ARG A 872 -28.11 3.28 -20.02
C ARG A 872 -27.12 3.34 -18.85
N GLY A 873 -25.82 3.45 -19.11
CA GLY A 873 -24.81 3.66 -18.08
C GLY A 873 -24.98 4.99 -17.36
N TYR A 874 -25.17 6.09 -18.10
CA TYR A 874 -25.45 7.40 -17.52
C TYR A 874 -26.76 7.41 -16.74
N ASP A 875 -27.82 6.80 -17.27
CA ASP A 875 -29.13 6.74 -16.61
C ASP A 875 -29.10 5.92 -15.32
N ARG A 876 -28.28 4.86 -15.27
CA ARG A 876 -28.06 4.06 -14.06
C ARG A 876 -27.25 4.81 -13.00
N LEU A 877 -26.27 5.62 -13.39
CA LEU A 877 -25.43 6.33 -12.43
C LEU A 877 -26.12 7.57 -11.84
N LEU A 878 -26.97 8.24 -12.61
CA LEU A 878 -27.57 9.52 -12.23
C LEU A 878 -28.32 9.47 -10.86
N PRO A 879 -29.13 8.45 -10.54
CA PRO A 879 -29.78 8.34 -9.22
C PRO A 879 -28.82 8.22 -8.04
N HIS A 880 -27.59 7.77 -8.28
CA HIS A 880 -26.57 7.59 -7.24
C HIS A 880 -25.65 8.82 -7.08
N LEU A 881 -25.88 9.91 -7.82
CA LEU A 881 -24.96 11.04 -7.90
C LEU A 881 -24.60 11.63 -6.53
N GLU A 882 -25.57 11.82 -5.64
CA GLU A 882 -25.32 12.37 -4.29
C GLU A 882 -24.51 11.42 -3.38
N GLN A 883 -24.70 10.11 -3.55
CA GLN A 883 -23.91 9.10 -2.83
C GLN A 883 -22.46 9.14 -3.31
N VAL A 884 -22.25 9.14 -4.63
CA VAL A 884 -20.91 9.21 -5.23
C VAL A 884 -20.21 10.51 -4.85
N GLU A 885 -20.92 11.65 -4.89
CA GLU A 885 -20.37 12.94 -4.51
C GLU A 885 -19.86 12.92 -3.07
N ARG A 886 -20.66 12.41 -2.12
CA ARG A 886 -20.24 12.30 -0.71
C ARG A 886 -19.04 11.38 -0.51
N ALA A 887 -18.95 10.28 -1.26
CA ALA A 887 -17.82 9.36 -1.15
C ALA A 887 -16.54 9.93 -1.77
N PHE A 888 -16.65 10.79 -2.80
CA PHE A 888 -15.51 11.30 -3.55
C PHE A 888 -14.99 12.65 -3.04
N ALA A 889 -15.84 13.42 -2.38
CA ALA A 889 -15.52 14.74 -1.88
C ALA A 889 -14.52 14.71 -0.73
N PHE A 890 -13.53 15.60 -0.78
CA PHE A 890 -12.74 15.98 0.38
C PHE A 890 -13.47 17.07 1.19
N PRO A 891 -13.13 17.25 2.48
CA PRO A 891 -13.78 18.25 3.34
C PRO A 891 -13.74 19.67 2.76
N ASP A 892 -14.84 20.40 2.86
CA ASP A 892 -15.04 21.71 2.23
C ASP A 892 -14.05 22.78 2.72
N ASP A 893 -13.65 22.73 4.00
CA ASP A 893 -12.64 23.62 4.59
C ASP A 893 -11.21 23.37 4.05
N ILE A 894 -11.01 22.25 3.34
CA ILE A 894 -9.79 22.00 2.57
C ILE A 894 -9.96 22.50 1.14
N VAL A 895 -11.09 22.26 0.49
CA VAL A 895 -11.25 22.38 -0.97
C VAL A 895 -11.91 23.66 -1.47
N LEU A 896 -12.78 24.28 -0.67
CA LEU A 896 -13.47 25.51 -1.06
C LEU A 896 -12.67 26.75 -0.64
N PRO A 897 -12.81 27.89 -1.34
CA PRO A 897 -12.34 29.18 -0.86
C PRO A 897 -13.10 29.61 0.42
N GLU A 898 -12.44 30.32 1.34
CA GLU A 898 -13.11 30.90 2.50
C GLU A 898 -14.30 31.78 2.05
N GLY A 899 -15.49 31.53 2.61
CA GLY A 899 -16.70 32.30 2.34
C GLY A 899 -17.52 31.89 1.11
N SER A 900 -17.18 30.81 0.40
CA SER A 900 -17.97 30.27 -0.72
C SER A 900 -18.55 28.89 -0.37
N PRO A 901 -19.85 28.77 -0.06
CA PRO A 901 -20.47 27.49 0.29
C PRO A 901 -20.46 26.48 -0.88
N ASP A 902 -20.32 26.95 -2.12
CA ASP A 902 -20.36 26.10 -3.33
C ASP A 902 -19.04 26.03 -4.12
N GLY A 903 -17.97 26.69 -3.64
CA GLY A 903 -16.65 26.64 -4.30
C GLY A 903 -16.50 27.52 -5.53
N PHE A 904 -17.40 28.49 -5.73
CA PHE A 904 -17.35 29.48 -6.80
C PHE A 904 -17.75 30.85 -6.22
N PRO A 905 -17.10 31.96 -6.63
CA PRO A 905 -17.50 33.28 -6.15
C PRO A 905 -18.94 33.60 -6.59
N GLU A 906 -19.81 33.90 -5.63
CA GLU A 906 -21.10 34.55 -5.89
C GLU A 906 -20.81 36.01 -6.27
N GLY A 907 -20.76 36.30 -7.57
CA GLY A 907 -20.60 37.66 -8.07
C GLY A 907 -19.19 38.24 -7.87
N PHE A 908 -18.87 39.24 -8.69
CA PHE A 908 -17.74 40.12 -8.41
C PHE A 908 -18.00 40.85 -7.08
N PRO A 909 -16.97 41.15 -6.26
CA PRO A 909 -17.16 42.05 -5.14
C PRO A 909 -17.78 43.34 -5.67
N ASP A 910 -18.87 43.77 -5.03
CA ASP A 910 -19.46 45.09 -5.29
C ASP A 910 -18.32 46.11 -5.34
N GLY A 911 -18.37 46.97 -6.36
CA GLY A 911 -17.32 47.93 -6.70
C GLY A 911 -16.86 48.80 -5.52
N PRO A 912 -15.79 49.59 -5.71
CA PRO A 912 -15.07 50.24 -4.62
C PRO A 912 -16.02 50.96 -3.68
N ALA A 913 -15.77 50.78 -2.38
CA ALA A 913 -16.49 51.39 -1.29
C ALA A 913 -16.89 52.83 -1.63
N ARG A 914 -18.17 53.15 -1.47
CA ARG A 914 -18.66 54.54 -1.48
C ARG A 914 -17.92 55.32 -0.40
N GLU A 915 -16.80 55.93 -0.76
CA GLU A 915 -16.15 56.97 0.01
C GLU A 915 -17.10 58.17 0.08
N GLY A 916 -17.32 58.63 1.31
CA GLY A 916 -17.61 60.02 1.67
C GLY A 916 -18.74 60.72 0.90
N ARG A 917 -19.91 60.82 1.54
CA ARG A 917 -20.74 62.03 1.39
C ARG A 917 -19.92 63.23 1.90
N PRO A 918 -19.73 64.30 1.12
CA PRO A 918 -19.49 65.62 1.66
C PRO A 918 -20.85 66.28 1.95
N GLU A 919 -21.02 66.84 3.14
CA GLU A 919 -22.19 67.65 3.49
C GLU A 919 -22.18 69.01 2.77
N GLY A 920 -23.22 69.24 1.96
CA GLY A 920 -23.90 70.53 1.67
C GLY A 920 -23.12 71.69 0.99
N PRO A 921 -23.78 72.82 0.68
CA PRO A 921 -25.20 73.04 0.38
C PRO A 921 -25.42 73.81 -0.95
N ASN A 922 -26.61 73.65 -1.55
CA ASN A 922 -27.42 74.67 -2.24
C ASN A 922 -28.23 74.08 -3.41
N ALA A 923 -29.54 74.34 -3.34
CA ALA A 923 -30.51 74.27 -4.44
C ALA A 923 -30.15 75.31 -5.55
N PRO A 924 -30.84 75.40 -6.72
CA PRO A 924 -32.14 74.79 -7.04
C PRO A 924 -32.32 74.28 -8.48
N SER A 925 -33.53 73.74 -8.68
CA SER A 925 -34.38 73.88 -9.87
C SER A 925 -33.98 73.19 -11.18
N GLY A 926 -34.92 72.36 -11.64
CA GLY A 926 -35.49 72.56 -12.96
C GLY A 926 -35.44 71.35 -13.89
N ARG A 927 -36.64 70.88 -14.26
CA ARG A 927 -37.07 70.51 -15.62
C ARG A 927 -36.07 69.66 -16.43
N GLY A 928 -36.36 68.44 -16.86
CA GLY A 928 -37.62 67.77 -17.13
C GLY A 928 -37.42 66.92 -18.39
N PHE A 929 -38.10 65.77 -18.42
CA PHE A 929 -38.61 65.08 -19.63
C PHE A 929 -37.60 64.59 -20.70
N PRO A 930 -38.01 63.64 -21.57
CA PRO A 930 -37.37 62.32 -21.60
C PRO A 930 -36.81 61.96 -22.99
N GLU A 931 -36.10 60.83 -23.07
CA GLU A 931 -36.47 59.67 -23.91
C GLU A 931 -35.68 58.43 -23.44
#